data_AF-A0A1N6MBJ2-F1
#
_entry.id   AF-A0A1N6MBJ2-F1
#
_cell.length_a   1.000
_cell.length_b   1.000
_cell.length_c   1.000
_cell.angle_alpha   90.00
_cell.angle_beta   90.00
_cell.angle_gamma   90.00
#
_symmetry.space_group_name_H-M   'P 1'
#
loop_
_entity.id
_entity.type
_entity.pdbx_description
1 polymer ?
#
loop_
_entity_poly.entity_id
_entity_poly.type
_entity_poly.pdbx_seq_one_letter_code
_entity_poly.pdbx_strand_id
1 'polypeptide(L)'
;MRLRHDSQGVTELSYDRSGRLTKQVLPGGQTRFYEYNAYNKVTKFTDEQGRATTYDYEFPLHLVTQKTNPDGSTVQYRYDNPFHFVSAIINERGEHYQIDYTPTGHVQREVTFDGRQFVYEYDAHTQLTAKTEIGSEGTELTTRYAYDAQGKLIEKTLPDESTIQYSYDLLGNLTGVDDGRWPLVYAYDVLGRLTTEHQGWATTGYRYDALGHITAQLLPDGQQLDYDFQHGRLHQVNLNGHCLTQHHYQVSGLETRRTQGALSSHFQYDETGRLTEHRVSQAQQQTLFRRYQYNRSGNLTQVEDNLRGLTQYHYDPLDRLTQVRGSLSENFAHDPAGNLIQSRQSNVAGNRLLFQGDRHYQYDEFGNLIQEARGTNQSLVTTYQYDGQHRLTHVEKPDGTLAEYQYDAFGRRTHKTVTDKTGHQTTTEFLWQGDKLLAESGERHYQTYLYEYGSFKPLALVTGEGAENATPYFYHLDQIGTPLEITDVEGRVAWSVDYHSYGNVAYQRKAEIVSPLRFQGQYYDEETGLHYNRHRYYSPDSGRFITPDPIGLAGGLNNYQYVVNPTGWVDPLGLSQCLGDCPGAGNSTSKPDFYVGPSGPSSTLPSTGYRYMRYLDDDGNVNKFVSSTIENKSAPSTYIGFERYENGSDARKAFQIKGPEVGPDATGSGSWSDARLRGEFDTLQLYENGQVQARVPYWAGDNVKTKLEPFAEAYPEYGMGGAVQLQAEGRLINFRNVDILPEE
;
A
#
# COMPACT_ATOMS: atom_id res chain seq x y z
N MET A 1 -9.21 -31.71 -4.65
CA MET A 1 -9.97 -30.64 -5.32
C MET A 1 -9.09 -30.00 -6.37
N ARG A 2 -9.63 -29.61 -7.53
CA ARG A 2 -8.89 -28.85 -8.55
C ARG A 2 -9.53 -27.47 -8.67
N LEU A 3 -8.74 -26.43 -8.48
CA LEU A 3 -9.13 -25.04 -8.70
C LEU A 3 -8.53 -24.59 -10.03
N ARG A 4 -9.38 -24.25 -10.99
CA ARG A 4 -8.94 -23.67 -12.25
C ARG A 4 -8.88 -22.16 -12.06
N HIS A 5 -7.72 -21.57 -12.29
CA HIS A 5 -7.62 -20.12 -12.46
C HIS A 5 -7.82 -19.85 -13.94
N ASP A 6 -8.75 -18.97 -14.29
CA ASP A 6 -9.26 -18.78 -15.67
C ASP A 6 -8.21 -18.33 -16.69
N SER A 7 -6.94 -18.19 -16.28
CA SER A 7 -5.86 -17.78 -17.17
C SER A 7 -4.42 -18.16 -16.75
N GLN A 8 -4.21 -18.89 -15.65
CA GLN A 8 -2.86 -19.20 -15.11
C GLN A 8 -2.63 -20.69 -14.81
N GLY A 9 -3.52 -21.59 -15.22
CA GLY A 9 -3.39 -23.04 -14.98
C GLY A 9 -4.20 -23.55 -13.78
N VAL A 10 -3.87 -24.75 -13.29
CA VAL A 10 -4.68 -25.48 -12.30
C VAL A 10 -3.92 -25.63 -11.00
N THR A 11 -4.52 -25.16 -9.91
CA THR A 11 -4.05 -25.46 -8.55
C THR A 11 -4.72 -26.76 -8.08
N GLU A 12 -3.93 -27.76 -7.70
CA GLU A 12 -4.44 -29.01 -7.12
C GLU A 12 -4.29 -29.03 -5.60
N LEU A 13 -5.39 -29.32 -4.90
CA LEU A 13 -5.42 -29.37 -3.43
C LEU A 13 -5.74 -30.78 -2.96
N SER A 14 -4.91 -31.30 -2.05
CA SER A 14 -5.10 -32.61 -1.39
C SER A 14 -5.41 -32.40 0.08
N TYR A 15 -6.31 -33.22 0.63
CA TYR A 15 -6.79 -33.09 2.00
C TYR A 15 -6.66 -34.40 2.77
N ASP A 16 -6.49 -34.32 4.08
CA ASP A 16 -6.59 -35.49 4.95
C ASP A 16 -8.07 -35.88 5.23
N ARG A 17 -8.28 -36.94 6.03
CA ARG A 17 -9.62 -37.42 6.41
C ARG A 17 -10.43 -36.40 7.23
N SER A 18 -9.76 -35.43 7.83
CA SER A 18 -10.38 -34.35 8.62
C SER A 18 -10.65 -33.09 7.78
N GLY A 19 -10.43 -33.15 6.46
CA GLY A 19 -10.67 -32.04 5.54
C GLY A 19 -9.61 -30.95 5.58
N ARG A 20 -8.41 -31.21 6.11
CA ARG A 20 -7.32 -30.22 6.19
C ARG A 20 -6.39 -30.34 4.99
N LEU A 21 -5.95 -29.19 4.46
CA LEU A 21 -5.08 -29.13 3.28
C LEU A 21 -3.71 -29.72 3.61
N THR A 22 -3.31 -30.83 3.01
CA THR A 22 -1.99 -31.46 3.26
C THR A 22 -0.98 -31.19 2.16
N LYS A 23 -1.45 -30.93 0.94
CA LYS A 23 -0.61 -30.64 -0.23
C LYS A 23 -1.31 -29.67 -1.16
N GLN A 24 -0.58 -28.67 -1.62
CA GLN A 24 -0.97 -27.77 -2.70
C GLN A 24 0.02 -27.95 -3.86
N VAL A 25 -0.48 -28.18 -5.07
CA VAL A 25 0.27 -28.12 -6.32
C VAL A 25 -0.09 -26.82 -7.01
N LEU A 26 0.88 -25.94 -7.20
CA LEU A 26 0.72 -24.67 -7.92
C LEU A 26 0.62 -24.92 -9.42
N PRO A 27 0.12 -23.96 -10.22
CA PRO A 27 -0.05 -24.16 -11.65
C PRO A 27 1.22 -24.57 -12.41
N GLY A 28 2.39 -24.07 -11.99
CA GLY A 28 3.69 -24.48 -12.54
C GLY A 28 4.23 -25.82 -12.04
N GLY A 29 3.42 -26.62 -11.33
CA GLY A 29 3.77 -27.94 -10.81
C GLY A 29 4.56 -27.95 -9.50
N GLN A 30 4.90 -26.78 -8.96
CA GLN A 30 5.57 -26.68 -7.65
C GLN A 30 4.63 -27.11 -6.53
N THR A 31 5.18 -27.65 -5.43
CA THR A 31 4.37 -28.24 -4.36
C THR A 31 4.67 -27.67 -2.99
N ARG A 32 3.63 -27.38 -2.22
CA ARG A 32 3.70 -27.05 -0.79
C ARG A 32 3.07 -28.17 0.03
N PHE A 33 3.55 -28.35 1.26
CA PHE A 33 3.02 -29.33 2.22
C PHE A 33 2.72 -28.69 3.57
N TYR A 34 1.72 -29.25 4.25
CA TYR A 34 1.27 -28.78 5.56
C TYR A 34 1.05 -29.98 6.50
N GLU A 35 1.57 -29.87 7.71
CA GLU A 35 1.35 -30.80 8.81
C GLU A 35 0.65 -30.08 9.97
N TYR A 36 -0.17 -30.80 10.74
CA TYR A 36 -1.06 -30.21 11.73
C TYR A 36 -0.99 -30.93 13.08
N ASN A 37 -1.22 -30.19 14.16
CA ASN A 37 -1.52 -30.78 15.46
C ASN A 37 -2.98 -31.28 15.55
N ALA A 38 -3.36 -31.83 16.70
CA ALA A 38 -4.71 -32.33 16.97
C ALA A 38 -5.81 -31.24 16.96
N TYR A 39 -5.43 -29.97 16.99
CA TYR A 39 -6.33 -28.80 17.04
C TYR A 39 -6.39 -28.02 15.73
N ASN A 40 -5.98 -28.68 14.63
CA ASN A 40 -6.01 -28.14 13.27
C ASN A 40 -5.14 -26.88 13.07
N LYS A 41 -4.09 -26.71 13.88
CA LYS A 41 -3.07 -25.68 13.66
C LYS A 41 -1.87 -26.27 12.92
N VAL A 42 -1.27 -25.49 12.01
CA VAL A 42 -0.13 -25.92 11.18
C VAL A 42 1.13 -26.00 12.03
N THR A 43 1.69 -27.19 12.24
CA THR A 43 2.95 -27.37 12.98
C THR A 43 4.16 -27.33 12.08
N LYS A 44 4.00 -27.61 10.79
CA LYS A 44 5.07 -27.53 9.80
C LYS A 44 4.52 -27.17 8.43
N PHE A 45 5.15 -26.18 7.82
CA PHE A 45 4.97 -25.80 6.43
C PHE A 45 6.23 -26.16 5.65
N THR A 46 6.09 -26.85 4.51
CA THR A 46 7.21 -27.11 3.59
C THR A 46 6.93 -26.43 2.27
N ASP A 47 7.86 -25.60 1.81
CA ASP A 47 7.72 -24.80 0.59
C ASP A 47 8.10 -25.57 -0.69
N GLU A 48 8.11 -24.85 -1.82
CA GLU A 48 8.37 -25.39 -3.16
C GLU A 48 9.80 -25.91 -3.37
N GLN A 49 10.73 -25.47 -2.52
CA GLN A 49 12.12 -25.91 -2.50
C GLN A 49 12.35 -27.07 -1.51
N GLY A 50 11.32 -27.48 -0.76
CA GLY A 50 11.44 -28.53 0.26
C GLY A 50 11.97 -28.02 1.60
N ARG A 51 12.04 -26.70 1.78
CA ARG A 51 12.47 -26.07 3.03
C ARG A 51 11.33 -26.05 4.03
N ALA A 52 11.63 -26.29 5.31
CA ALA A 52 10.61 -26.40 6.34
C ALA A 52 10.63 -25.19 7.28
N THR A 53 9.43 -24.67 7.59
CA THR A 53 9.18 -23.76 8.72
C THR A 53 8.32 -24.50 9.72
N THR A 54 8.70 -24.50 10.99
CA THR A 54 7.94 -25.17 12.06
C THR A 54 7.38 -24.18 13.07
N TYR A 55 6.27 -24.57 13.70
CA TYR A 55 5.56 -23.73 14.65
C TYR A 55 5.29 -24.51 15.94
N ASP A 56 5.73 -23.97 17.06
CA ASP A 56 5.41 -24.45 18.39
C ASP A 56 4.23 -23.66 18.94
N TYR A 57 3.40 -24.32 19.75
CA TYR A 57 2.15 -23.76 20.25
C TYR A 57 2.04 -23.92 21.77
N GLU A 58 1.51 -22.91 22.43
CA GLU A 58 1.15 -22.98 23.85
C GLU A 58 -0.03 -23.92 24.07
N PHE A 59 0.04 -24.77 25.09
CA PHE A 59 -1.11 -25.58 25.54
C PHE A 59 -1.78 -24.92 26.76
N PRO A 60 -3.10 -24.79 26.82
CA PRO A 60 -4.13 -25.25 25.88
C PRO A 60 -4.60 -24.16 24.88
N LEU A 61 -3.96 -22.99 24.85
CA LEU A 61 -4.46 -21.83 24.11
C LEU A 61 -4.21 -21.92 22.58
N HIS A 62 -3.31 -22.79 22.14
CA HIS A 62 -2.93 -22.98 20.74
C HIS A 62 -2.47 -21.68 20.04
N LEU A 63 -1.81 -20.81 20.80
CA LEU A 63 -1.12 -19.60 20.34
C LEU A 63 0.30 -19.98 19.92
N VAL A 64 0.83 -19.38 18.85
CA VAL A 64 2.17 -19.68 18.34
C VAL A 64 3.21 -19.12 19.31
N THR A 65 4.00 -19.94 19.97
CA THR A 65 5.05 -19.48 20.90
C THR A 65 6.41 -19.36 20.23
N GLN A 66 6.64 -20.13 19.18
CA GLN A 66 7.89 -20.09 18.41
C GLN A 66 7.64 -20.42 16.94
N LYS A 67 8.30 -19.68 16.06
CA LYS A 67 8.48 -20.00 14.65
C LYS A 67 9.95 -20.33 14.42
N THR A 68 10.25 -21.49 13.86
CA THR A 68 11.61 -21.85 13.41
C THR A 68 11.66 -21.74 11.89
N ASN A 69 12.52 -20.87 11.40
CA ASN A 69 12.75 -20.64 9.97
C ASN A 69 13.59 -21.78 9.35
N PRO A 70 13.65 -21.90 8.00
CA PRO A 70 14.42 -22.93 7.32
C PRO A 70 15.92 -23.02 7.62
N ASP A 71 16.54 -21.92 8.02
CA ASP A 71 17.96 -21.87 8.39
C ASP A 71 18.19 -22.24 9.87
N GLY A 72 17.13 -22.55 10.62
CA GLY A 72 17.15 -22.88 12.04
C GLY A 72 17.06 -21.67 12.97
N SER A 73 17.03 -20.43 12.45
CA SER A 73 16.75 -19.24 13.26
C SER A 73 15.32 -19.26 13.79
N THR A 74 15.08 -18.58 14.92
CA THR A 74 13.79 -18.62 15.61
C THR A 74 13.27 -17.24 15.96
N VAL A 75 11.97 -17.05 15.82
CA VAL A 75 11.21 -15.93 16.39
C VAL A 75 10.29 -16.48 17.47
N GLN A 76 10.25 -15.84 18.65
CA GLN A 76 9.40 -16.26 19.76
C GLN A 76 8.37 -15.19 20.11
N TYR A 77 7.21 -15.62 20.60
CA TYR A 77 6.09 -14.77 20.97
C TYR A 77 5.61 -15.05 22.39
N ARG A 78 5.19 -14.01 23.11
CA ARG A 78 4.55 -14.10 24.42
C ARG A 78 3.18 -13.45 24.40
N TYR A 79 2.29 -13.90 25.29
CA TYR A 79 0.88 -13.51 25.34
C TYR A 79 0.43 -13.21 26.78
N ASP A 80 1.25 -12.46 27.51
CA ASP A 80 1.12 -12.22 28.94
C ASP A 80 0.10 -11.11 29.25
N ASN A 81 -1.11 -11.22 28.71
CA ASN A 81 -2.23 -10.31 29.00
C ASN A 81 -3.57 -11.05 28.95
N PRO A 82 -4.64 -10.49 29.57
CA PRO A 82 -5.95 -11.14 29.63
C PRO A 82 -6.63 -11.38 28.26
N PHE A 83 -6.20 -10.69 27.21
CA PHE A 83 -6.75 -10.79 25.86
C PHE A 83 -6.04 -11.83 25.00
N HIS A 84 -4.94 -12.40 25.49
CA HIS A 84 -4.07 -13.28 24.71
C HIS A 84 -3.55 -12.63 23.42
N PHE A 85 -3.35 -11.31 23.44
CA PHE A 85 -2.66 -10.59 22.37
C PHE A 85 -1.15 -10.74 22.54
N VAL A 86 -0.36 -10.52 21.48
CA VAL A 86 1.10 -10.62 21.56
C VAL A 86 1.62 -9.51 22.48
N SER A 87 2.22 -9.87 23.61
CA SER A 87 2.82 -8.91 24.56
C SER A 87 4.33 -8.77 24.37
N ALA A 88 4.99 -9.74 23.74
CA ALA A 88 6.40 -9.61 23.39
C ALA A 88 6.77 -10.44 22.15
N ILE A 89 7.77 -9.95 21.41
CA ILE A 89 8.42 -10.64 20.30
C ILE A 89 9.91 -10.73 20.60
N ILE A 90 10.51 -11.90 20.43
CA ILE A 90 11.95 -12.09 20.52
C ILE A 90 12.44 -12.45 19.12
N ASN A 91 13.24 -11.58 18.51
CA ASN A 91 13.72 -11.79 17.15
C ASN A 91 14.83 -12.85 17.08
N GLU A 92 15.31 -13.12 15.87
CA GLU A 92 16.34 -14.12 15.57
C GLU A 92 17.70 -13.86 16.23
N ARG A 93 17.92 -12.65 16.76
CA ARG A 93 19.12 -12.26 17.53
C ARG A 93 18.91 -12.32 19.04
N GLY A 94 17.70 -12.63 19.52
CA GLY A 94 17.35 -12.59 20.93
C GLY A 94 17.02 -11.19 21.46
N GLU A 95 16.81 -10.20 20.58
CA GLU A 95 16.39 -8.86 20.96
C GLU A 95 14.87 -8.85 21.23
N HIS A 96 14.41 -7.98 22.11
CA HIS A 96 13.04 -7.97 22.61
C HIS A 96 12.23 -6.77 22.09
N TYR A 97 11.02 -7.04 21.62
CA TYR A 97 9.96 -6.05 21.42
C TYR A 97 8.89 -6.28 22.48
N GLN A 98 8.33 -5.23 23.08
CA GLN A 98 7.26 -5.33 24.07
C GLN A 98 6.04 -4.51 23.66
N ILE A 99 4.85 -5.03 23.95
CA ILE A 99 3.57 -4.37 23.67
C ILE A 99 2.70 -4.48 24.92
N ASP A 100 2.37 -3.32 25.49
CA ASP A 100 1.45 -3.17 26.62
C ASP A 100 0.09 -2.70 26.09
N TYR A 101 -0.98 -3.19 26.70
CA TYR A 101 -2.36 -2.88 26.28
C TYR A 101 -3.15 -2.20 27.38
N THR A 102 -4.07 -1.32 26.99
CA THR A 102 -5.07 -0.75 27.88
C THR A 102 -6.02 -1.85 28.39
N PRO A 103 -6.78 -1.62 29.47
CA PRO A 103 -7.84 -2.53 29.91
C PRO A 103 -8.97 -2.75 28.88
N THR A 104 -9.04 -1.93 27.83
CA THR A 104 -9.99 -2.06 26.70
C THR A 104 -9.39 -2.78 25.49
N GLY A 105 -8.11 -3.17 25.55
CA GLY A 105 -7.44 -3.95 24.50
C GLY A 105 -6.77 -3.11 23.40
N HIS A 106 -6.68 -1.79 23.55
CA HIS A 106 -5.89 -0.94 22.66
C HIS A 106 -4.41 -0.98 23.04
N VAL A 107 -3.51 -0.76 22.09
CA VAL A 107 -2.07 -0.65 22.39
C VAL A 107 -1.85 0.60 23.24
N GLN A 108 -1.31 0.44 24.43
CA GLN A 108 -0.99 1.54 25.34
C GLN A 108 0.45 2.00 25.16
N ARG A 109 1.37 1.03 25.05
CA ARG A 109 2.80 1.30 24.95
C ARG A 109 3.50 0.22 24.14
N GLU A 110 4.52 0.63 23.40
CA GLU A 110 5.44 -0.28 22.71
C GLU A 110 6.87 0.04 23.12
N VAL A 111 7.71 -0.98 23.21
CA VAL A 111 9.18 -0.84 23.34
C VAL A 111 9.82 -1.63 22.21
N THR A 112 10.55 -0.94 21.34
CA THR A 112 11.14 -1.53 20.14
C THR A 112 12.42 -2.30 20.44
N PHE A 113 12.87 -3.13 19.48
CA PHE A 113 14.16 -3.85 19.56
C PHE A 113 15.36 -2.93 19.78
N ASP A 114 15.22 -1.68 19.37
CA ASP A 114 16.28 -0.68 19.36
C ASP A 114 16.21 0.28 20.57
N GLY A 115 15.24 0.06 21.47
CA GLY A 115 15.11 0.70 22.78
C GLY A 115 14.16 1.90 22.85
N ARG A 116 13.58 2.31 21.72
CA ARG A 116 12.60 3.40 21.64
C ARG A 116 11.28 2.96 22.23
N GLN A 117 10.51 3.94 22.71
CA GLN A 117 9.18 3.68 23.26
C GLN A 117 8.14 4.52 22.54
N PHE A 118 6.95 3.95 22.39
CA PHE A 118 5.78 4.67 21.90
C PHE A 118 4.70 4.57 22.95
N VAL A 119 4.06 5.68 23.28
CA VAL A 119 2.92 5.74 24.21
C VAL A 119 1.74 6.33 23.46
N TYR A 120 0.58 5.70 23.61
CA TYR A 120 -0.65 6.07 22.91
C TYR A 120 -1.74 6.44 23.91
N GLU A 121 -2.35 7.60 23.68
CA GLU A 121 -3.48 8.08 24.46
C GLU A 121 -4.73 8.08 23.60
N TYR A 122 -5.84 7.67 24.19
CA TYR A 122 -7.13 7.59 23.53
C TYR A 122 -8.19 8.38 24.31
N ASP A 123 -9.14 8.95 23.59
CA ASP A 123 -10.35 9.51 24.19
C ASP A 123 -11.38 8.43 24.56
N ALA A 124 -12.53 8.87 25.08
CA ALA A 124 -13.62 7.98 25.45
C ALA A 124 -14.26 7.26 24.24
N HIS A 125 -14.10 7.78 23.02
CA HIS A 125 -14.57 7.16 21.76
C HIS A 125 -13.49 6.28 21.12
N THR A 126 -12.40 5.99 21.83
CA THR A 126 -11.27 5.16 21.38
C THR A 126 -10.47 5.76 20.21
N GLN A 127 -10.57 7.08 20.02
CA GLN A 127 -9.80 7.83 19.03
C GLN A 127 -8.44 8.21 19.61
N LEU A 128 -7.37 8.09 18.82
CA LEU A 128 -6.02 8.42 19.24
C LEU A 128 -5.88 9.94 19.40
N THR A 129 -5.67 10.44 20.62
CA THR A 129 -5.53 11.89 20.92
C THR A 129 -4.08 12.33 21.01
N ALA A 130 -3.18 11.43 21.40
CA ALA A 130 -1.74 11.71 21.41
C ALA A 130 -0.93 10.45 21.14
N LYS A 131 0.18 10.62 20.41
CA LYS A 131 1.25 9.65 20.25
C LYS A 131 2.55 10.30 20.74
N THR A 132 3.15 9.73 21.77
CA THR A 132 4.44 10.17 22.29
C THR A 132 5.50 9.13 21.96
N GLU A 133 6.50 9.51 21.17
CA GLU A 133 7.72 8.72 20.97
C GLU A 133 8.77 9.16 21.99
N ILE A 134 9.36 8.20 22.70
CA ILE A 134 10.42 8.42 23.68
C ILE A 134 11.68 7.78 23.13
N GLY A 135 12.70 8.60 22.88
CA GLY A 135 14.00 8.15 22.40
C GLY A 135 14.73 7.30 23.43
N SER A 136 15.77 6.59 23.00
CA SER A 136 16.58 5.74 23.89
C SER A 136 17.28 6.50 25.02
N GLU A 137 17.43 7.82 24.91
CA GLU A 137 18.01 8.69 25.94
C GLU A 137 16.96 9.45 26.76
N GLY A 138 15.67 9.32 26.40
CA GLY A 138 14.53 9.82 27.16
C GLY A 138 13.87 11.09 26.61
N THR A 139 14.30 11.63 25.46
CA THR A 139 13.61 12.77 24.84
C THR A 139 12.25 12.35 24.32
N GLU A 140 11.23 13.18 24.56
CA GLU A 140 9.85 12.92 24.14
C GLU A 140 9.46 13.79 22.94
N LEU A 141 8.94 13.15 21.90
CA LEU A 141 8.30 13.79 20.76
C LEU A 141 6.80 13.45 20.77
N THR A 142 5.96 14.42 21.10
CA THR A 142 4.51 14.22 21.19
C THR A 142 3.80 14.83 19.99
N THR A 143 3.03 14.00 19.27
CA THR A 143 2.07 14.45 18.26
C THR A 143 0.67 14.36 18.84
N ARG A 144 -0.15 15.41 18.68
CA ARG A 144 -1.54 15.47 19.15
C ARG A 144 -2.51 15.52 17.98
N TYR A 145 -3.71 15.01 18.20
CA TYR A 145 -4.75 14.87 17.19
C TYR A 145 -6.08 15.41 17.74
N ALA A 146 -6.74 16.27 16.97
CA ALA A 146 -8.07 16.76 17.28
C ALA A 146 -9.07 16.33 16.21
N TYR A 147 -10.26 15.93 16.65
CA TYR A 147 -11.32 15.42 15.80
C TYR A 147 -12.56 16.31 15.88
N ASP A 148 -13.35 16.32 14.81
CA ASP A 148 -14.70 16.88 14.84
C ASP A 148 -15.71 15.94 15.54
N ALA A 149 -16.95 16.38 15.69
CA ALA A 149 -18.02 15.60 16.30
C ALA A 149 -18.46 14.36 15.47
N GLN A 150 -17.98 14.22 14.23
CA GLN A 150 -18.18 13.02 13.40
C GLN A 150 -16.95 12.11 13.42
N GLY A 151 -15.94 12.44 14.22
CA GLY A 151 -14.72 11.70 14.40
C GLY A 151 -13.69 11.86 13.27
N LYS A 152 -13.81 12.88 12.42
CA LYS A 152 -12.81 13.18 11.39
C LYS A 152 -11.68 14.01 11.98
N LEU A 153 -10.43 13.68 11.62
CA LEU A 153 -9.25 14.44 12.05
C LEU A 153 -9.29 15.84 11.43
N ILE A 154 -9.33 16.89 12.24
CA ILE A 154 -9.36 18.29 11.78
C ILE A 154 -8.03 19.02 12.03
N GLU A 155 -7.27 18.60 13.04
CA GLU A 155 -5.97 19.19 13.36
C GLU A 155 -4.99 18.12 13.85
N LYS A 156 -3.74 18.22 13.39
CA LYS A 156 -2.59 17.48 13.90
C LYS A 156 -1.54 18.46 14.39
N THR A 157 -1.20 18.43 15.68
CA THR A 157 -0.13 19.24 16.28
C THR A 157 1.15 18.40 16.35
N LEU A 158 2.24 18.89 15.77
CA LEU A 158 3.54 18.24 15.74
C LEU A 158 4.36 18.54 17.02
N PRO A 159 5.46 17.82 17.27
CA PRO A 159 6.30 18.04 18.46
C PRO A 159 6.90 19.45 18.59
N ASP A 160 7.01 20.19 17.49
CA ASP A 160 7.48 21.59 17.46
C ASP A 160 6.33 22.61 17.62
N GLU A 161 5.14 22.15 18.01
CA GLU A 161 3.89 22.92 18.16
C GLU A 161 3.31 23.48 16.85
N SER A 162 3.92 23.17 15.69
CA SER A 162 3.28 23.47 14.40
C SER A 162 2.04 22.60 14.17
N THR A 163 1.08 23.12 13.43
CA THR A 163 -0.20 22.43 13.18
C THR A 163 -0.44 22.17 11.70
N ILE A 164 -1.11 21.06 11.42
CA ILE A 164 -1.64 20.71 10.10
C ILE A 164 -3.15 20.63 10.22
N GLN A 165 -3.85 21.42 9.42
CA GLN A 165 -5.32 21.50 9.38
C GLN A 165 -5.87 20.66 8.23
N TYR A 166 -7.01 20.01 8.46
CA TYR A 166 -7.70 19.17 7.48
C TYR A 166 -9.13 19.65 7.29
N SER A 167 -9.55 19.80 6.03
CA SER A 167 -10.90 20.23 5.66
C SER A 167 -11.60 19.14 4.86
N TYR A 168 -12.91 18.98 5.07
CA TYR A 168 -13.72 17.98 4.40
C TYR A 168 -14.99 18.60 3.81
N ASP A 169 -15.51 17.98 2.77
CA ASP A 169 -16.88 18.26 2.30
C ASP A 169 -17.94 17.53 3.13
N LEU A 170 -19.22 17.76 2.79
CA LEU A 170 -20.37 17.14 3.45
C LEU A 170 -20.43 15.61 3.25
N LEU A 171 -19.78 15.07 2.22
CA LEU A 171 -19.68 13.63 1.97
C LEU A 171 -18.50 13.00 2.72
N GLY A 172 -17.66 13.81 3.35
CA GLY A 172 -16.47 13.37 4.07
C GLY A 172 -15.23 13.19 3.21
N ASN A 173 -15.23 13.67 1.97
CA ASN A 173 -14.01 13.71 1.17
C ASN A 173 -13.09 14.82 1.67
N LEU A 174 -11.79 14.55 1.74
CA LEU A 174 -10.78 15.52 2.14
C LEU A 174 -10.62 16.59 1.05
N THR A 175 -11.00 17.83 1.31
CA THR A 175 -10.96 18.94 0.35
C THR A 175 -9.74 19.84 0.51
N GLY A 176 -9.09 19.82 1.67
CA GLY A 176 -7.91 20.64 1.90
C GLY A 176 -7.02 20.13 3.02
N VAL A 177 -5.71 20.35 2.86
CA VAL A 177 -4.70 20.18 3.91
C VAL A 177 -3.81 21.40 3.93
N ASP A 178 -3.67 22.02 5.10
CA ASP A 178 -2.90 23.25 5.27
C ASP A 178 -1.91 23.10 6.43
N ASP A 179 -0.61 23.15 6.12
CA ASP A 179 0.49 23.17 7.08
C ASP A 179 1.13 24.57 7.22
N GLY A 180 0.49 25.59 6.64
CA GLY A 180 0.97 26.98 6.60
C GLY A 180 2.10 27.23 5.60
N ARG A 181 2.54 26.22 4.82
CA ARG A 181 3.67 26.34 3.87
C ARG A 181 3.31 25.87 2.47
N TRP A 182 2.68 24.70 2.34
CA TRP A 182 2.37 24.03 1.07
C TRP A 182 0.94 23.50 1.08
N PRO A 183 -0.07 24.38 0.89
CA PRO A 183 -1.46 23.97 0.94
C PRO A 183 -1.80 23.01 -0.20
N LEU A 184 -2.59 21.99 0.13
CA LEU A 184 -3.10 21.00 -0.79
C LEU A 184 -4.61 21.18 -0.89
N VAL A 185 -5.15 21.17 -2.11
CA VAL A 185 -6.60 21.31 -2.34
C VAL A 185 -7.08 20.22 -3.29
N TYR A 186 -8.21 19.62 -2.95
CA TYR A 186 -8.80 18.51 -3.69
C TYR A 186 -10.25 18.83 -4.05
N ALA A 187 -10.64 18.46 -5.27
CA ALA A 187 -12.02 18.50 -5.72
C ALA A 187 -12.47 17.13 -6.20
N TYR A 188 -13.76 16.83 -5.99
CA TYR A 188 -14.36 15.54 -6.31
C TYR A 188 -15.60 15.74 -7.16
N ASP A 189 -15.93 14.72 -7.95
CA ASP A 189 -17.23 14.63 -8.59
C ASP A 189 -18.31 14.13 -7.61
N VAL A 190 -19.56 14.07 -8.09
CA VAL A 190 -20.71 13.60 -7.30
C VAL A 190 -20.64 12.13 -6.87
N LEU A 191 -19.68 11.35 -7.40
CA LEU A 191 -19.43 9.97 -7.03
C LEU A 191 -18.27 9.86 -6.03
N GLY A 192 -17.70 10.98 -5.57
CA GLY A 192 -16.55 11.01 -4.66
C GLY A 192 -15.22 10.70 -5.35
N ARG A 193 -15.14 10.79 -6.68
CA ARG A 193 -13.89 10.54 -7.42
C ARG A 193 -13.11 11.84 -7.59
N LEU A 194 -11.80 11.79 -7.34
CA LEU A 194 -10.92 12.96 -7.38
C LEU A 194 -10.86 13.55 -8.80
N THR A 195 -11.36 14.75 -9.02
CA THR A 195 -11.30 15.44 -10.32
C THR A 195 -10.15 16.44 -10.42
N THR A 196 -9.68 16.96 -9.29
CA THR A 196 -8.62 17.98 -9.25
C THR A 196 -7.76 17.82 -8.01
N GLU A 197 -6.44 17.91 -8.18
CA GLU A 197 -5.45 18.05 -7.12
C GLU A 197 -4.63 19.32 -7.38
N HIS A 198 -4.52 20.19 -6.37
CA HIS A 198 -3.74 21.42 -6.42
C HIS A 198 -2.65 21.38 -5.34
N GLN A 199 -1.43 21.74 -5.71
CA GLN A 199 -0.26 21.78 -4.82
C GLN A 199 0.71 22.88 -5.30
N GLY A 200 1.15 23.76 -4.41
CA GLY A 200 2.04 24.87 -4.80
C GLY A 200 1.42 25.72 -5.92
N TRP A 201 2.09 25.80 -7.07
CA TRP A 201 1.57 26.48 -8.27
C TRP A 201 0.82 25.54 -9.24
N ALA A 202 0.91 24.23 -9.03
CA ALA A 202 0.47 23.21 -9.97
C ALA A 202 -0.97 22.75 -9.73
N THR A 203 -1.69 22.50 -10.82
CA THR A 203 -3.01 21.85 -10.78
C THR A 203 -3.04 20.66 -11.73
N THR A 204 -3.36 19.48 -11.19
CA THR A 204 -3.58 18.26 -11.98
C THR A 204 -5.07 17.97 -12.01
N GLY A 205 -5.60 17.64 -13.19
CA GLY A 205 -7.02 17.33 -13.39
C GLY A 205 -7.23 15.91 -13.88
N TYR A 206 -8.37 15.30 -13.56
CA TYR A 206 -8.72 13.92 -13.92
C TYR A 206 -10.13 13.81 -14.50
N ARG A 207 -10.29 12.96 -15.51
CA ARG A 207 -11.60 12.56 -16.05
C ARG A 207 -11.75 11.05 -16.01
N TYR A 208 -12.96 10.58 -15.73
CA TYR A 208 -13.25 9.15 -15.58
C TYR A 208 -14.28 8.66 -16.59
N ASP A 209 -14.21 7.38 -16.95
CA ASP A 209 -15.30 6.67 -17.60
C ASP A 209 -16.38 6.24 -16.59
N ALA A 210 -17.42 5.54 -17.08
CA ALA A 210 -18.49 4.99 -16.25
C ALA A 210 -18.06 3.81 -15.37
N LEU A 211 -16.91 3.18 -15.66
CA LEU A 211 -16.34 2.08 -14.88
C LEU A 211 -15.36 2.59 -13.81
N GLY A 212 -15.06 3.90 -13.79
CA GLY A 212 -14.16 4.52 -12.84
C GLY A 212 -12.69 4.54 -13.29
N HIS A 213 -12.38 4.17 -14.53
CA HIS A 213 -11.04 4.34 -15.06
C HIS A 213 -10.77 5.81 -15.38
N ILE A 214 -9.59 6.31 -14.99
CA ILE A 214 -9.06 7.58 -15.48
C ILE A 214 -8.87 7.47 -17.01
N THR A 215 -9.57 8.32 -17.75
CA THR A 215 -9.53 8.43 -19.22
C THR A 215 -8.75 9.64 -19.70
N ALA A 216 -8.55 10.65 -18.85
CA ALA A 216 -7.67 11.77 -19.15
C ALA A 216 -7.06 12.36 -17.88
N GLN A 217 -5.86 12.91 -18.02
CA GLN A 217 -5.14 13.63 -16.99
C GLN A 217 -4.55 14.92 -17.57
N LEU A 218 -4.82 16.06 -16.94
CA LEU A 218 -4.14 17.32 -17.20
C LEU A 218 -2.90 17.40 -16.31
N LEU A 219 -1.72 17.57 -16.90
CA LEU A 219 -0.45 17.69 -16.21
C LEU A 219 -0.20 19.13 -15.73
N PRO A 220 0.67 19.34 -14.72
CA PRO A 220 0.94 20.66 -14.15
C PRO A 220 1.34 21.75 -15.13
N ASP A 221 2.03 21.39 -16.20
CA ASP A 221 2.51 22.30 -17.26
C ASP A 221 1.49 22.47 -18.41
N GLY A 222 0.27 21.99 -18.23
CA GLY A 222 -0.83 22.09 -19.20
C GLY A 222 -0.83 21.01 -20.28
N GLN A 223 0.14 20.08 -20.28
CA GLN A 223 0.10 18.93 -21.17
C GLN A 223 -1.06 17.99 -20.82
N GLN A 224 -1.59 17.27 -21.82
CA GLN A 224 -2.72 16.36 -21.65
C GLN A 224 -2.32 14.92 -21.94
N LEU A 225 -2.65 14.03 -21.01
CA LEU A 225 -2.63 12.59 -21.20
C LEU A 225 -4.04 12.07 -21.41
N ASP A 226 -4.24 11.23 -22.43
CA ASP A 226 -5.48 10.49 -22.64
C ASP A 226 -5.22 8.98 -22.63
N TYR A 227 -6.11 8.24 -21.98
CA TYR A 227 -6.04 6.79 -21.83
C TYR A 227 -7.22 6.15 -22.56
N ASP A 228 -6.92 5.42 -23.62
CA ASP A 228 -7.93 4.70 -24.40
C ASP A 228 -8.03 3.26 -23.92
N PHE A 229 -9.24 2.81 -23.59
CA PHE A 229 -9.51 1.44 -23.16
C PHE A 229 -10.27 0.67 -24.25
N GLN A 230 -9.88 -0.58 -24.49
CA GLN A 230 -10.60 -1.54 -25.33
C GLN A 230 -10.88 -2.80 -24.53
N HIS A 231 -12.15 -3.22 -24.49
CA HIS A 231 -12.60 -4.38 -23.71
C HIS A 231 -12.17 -4.33 -22.23
N GLY A 232 -12.19 -3.12 -21.63
CA GLY A 232 -11.81 -2.91 -20.23
C GLY A 232 -10.30 -2.97 -19.95
N ARG A 233 -9.45 -2.93 -20.98
CA ARG A 233 -7.99 -2.91 -20.83
C ARG A 233 -7.41 -1.69 -21.52
N LEU A 234 -6.35 -1.13 -20.96
CA LEU A 234 -5.62 -0.05 -21.59
C LEU A 234 -5.17 -0.49 -22.99
N HIS A 235 -5.45 0.30 -24.00
CA HIS A 235 -5.03 0.03 -25.37
C HIS A 235 -3.97 1.03 -25.82
N GLN A 236 -4.13 2.30 -25.47
CA GLN A 236 -3.26 3.37 -25.94
C GLN A 236 -3.18 4.49 -24.90
N VAL A 237 -1.99 5.09 -24.80
CA VAL A 237 -1.73 6.33 -24.06
C VAL A 237 -1.36 7.39 -25.07
N ASN A 238 -2.02 8.55 -25.02
CA ASN A 238 -1.72 9.69 -25.87
C ASN A 238 -1.15 10.83 -25.03
N LEU A 239 -0.15 11.54 -25.57
CA LEU A 239 0.37 12.80 -25.03
C LEU A 239 0.06 13.91 -26.03
N ASN A 240 -0.71 14.91 -25.60
CA ASN A 240 -1.13 16.05 -26.42
C ASN A 240 -1.78 15.62 -27.75
N GLY A 241 -2.60 14.57 -27.72
CA GLY A 241 -3.26 14.00 -28.90
C GLY A 241 -2.40 13.12 -29.80
N HIS A 242 -1.11 12.93 -29.48
CA HIS A 242 -0.20 12.03 -30.19
C HIS A 242 -0.04 10.72 -29.44
N CYS A 243 -0.06 9.59 -30.16
CA CYS A 243 0.16 8.28 -29.57
C CYS A 243 1.55 8.19 -28.93
N LEU A 244 1.59 8.03 -27.61
CA LEU A 244 2.81 7.82 -26.85
C LEU A 244 3.16 6.32 -26.80
N THR A 245 2.20 5.48 -26.39
CA THR A 245 2.35 4.02 -26.35
C THR A 245 1.08 3.28 -26.74
N GLN A 246 1.20 2.09 -27.34
CA GLN A 246 0.07 1.16 -27.53
C GLN A 246 0.39 -0.21 -26.95
N HIS A 247 -0.64 -0.88 -26.43
CA HIS A 247 -0.53 -2.06 -25.60
C HIS A 247 -1.43 -3.20 -26.10
N HIS A 248 -0.93 -4.42 -26.03
CA HIS A 248 -1.69 -5.64 -26.33
C HIS A 248 -1.52 -6.67 -25.22
N TYR A 249 -2.64 -7.25 -24.79
CA TYR A 249 -2.68 -8.17 -23.65
C TYR A 249 -3.16 -9.55 -24.09
N GLN A 250 -2.62 -10.59 -23.48
CA GLN A 250 -3.22 -11.93 -23.56
C GLN A 250 -4.47 -12.02 -22.69
N VAL A 251 -5.28 -13.07 -22.85
CA VAL A 251 -6.54 -13.26 -22.11
C VAL A 251 -6.35 -13.18 -20.58
N SER A 252 -5.17 -13.52 -20.04
CA SER A 252 -4.86 -13.40 -18.61
C SER A 252 -4.73 -11.97 -18.08
N GLY A 253 -4.63 -10.96 -18.96
CA GLY A 253 -4.37 -9.58 -18.56
C GLY A 253 -2.88 -9.21 -18.49
N LEU A 254 -1.96 -10.10 -18.87
CA LEU A 254 -0.54 -9.79 -19.01
C LEU A 254 -0.26 -9.15 -20.37
N GLU A 255 0.56 -8.09 -20.39
CA GLU A 255 0.91 -7.37 -21.61
C GLU A 255 1.89 -8.19 -22.45
N THR A 256 1.52 -8.54 -23.67
CA THR A 256 2.37 -9.31 -24.59
C THR A 256 3.15 -8.45 -25.57
N ARG A 257 2.69 -7.23 -25.82
CA ARG A 257 3.32 -6.31 -26.77
C ARG A 257 3.08 -4.85 -26.41
N ARG A 258 4.13 -4.04 -26.55
CA ARG A 258 4.09 -2.57 -26.48
C ARG A 258 4.69 -1.95 -27.74
N THR A 259 4.14 -0.85 -28.23
CA THR A 259 4.82 0.05 -29.18
C THR A 259 5.13 1.36 -28.47
N GLN A 260 6.34 1.88 -28.67
CA GLN A 260 6.80 3.14 -28.08
C GLN A 260 7.90 3.76 -28.95
N GLY A 261 7.68 5.00 -29.43
CA GLY A 261 8.49 5.59 -30.49
C GLY A 261 8.57 4.68 -31.73
N ALA A 262 9.76 4.52 -32.29
CA ALA A 262 10.02 3.60 -33.41
C ALA A 262 10.16 2.11 -33.01
N LEU A 263 10.02 1.77 -31.71
CA LEU A 263 10.32 0.45 -31.16
C LEU A 263 9.04 -0.35 -30.85
N SER A 264 9.17 -1.68 -30.95
CA SER A 264 8.18 -2.63 -30.47
C SER A 264 8.82 -3.59 -29.47
N SER A 265 8.26 -3.63 -28.26
CA SER A 265 8.58 -4.58 -27.20
C SER A 265 7.64 -5.78 -27.25
N HIS A 266 8.19 -6.97 -27.02
CA HIS A 266 7.46 -8.23 -26.86
C HIS A 266 7.82 -8.86 -25.53
N PHE A 267 6.81 -9.35 -24.82
CA PHE A 267 6.94 -9.96 -23.50
C PHE A 267 6.41 -11.39 -23.52
N GLN A 268 7.09 -12.29 -22.83
CA GLN A 268 6.64 -13.66 -22.60
C GLN A 268 6.67 -13.97 -21.11
N TYR A 269 5.74 -14.81 -20.68
CA TYR A 269 5.56 -15.16 -19.29
C TYR A 269 5.50 -16.67 -19.12
N ASP A 270 5.87 -17.14 -17.94
CA ASP A 270 5.59 -18.51 -17.54
C ASP A 270 4.13 -18.70 -17.07
N GLU A 271 3.77 -19.93 -16.71
CA GLU A 271 2.42 -20.30 -16.26
C GLU A 271 1.99 -19.57 -14.98
N THR A 272 2.94 -19.04 -14.20
CA THR A 272 2.70 -18.26 -12.98
C THR A 272 2.66 -16.75 -13.22
N GLY A 273 2.82 -16.31 -14.48
CA GLY A 273 2.77 -14.91 -14.87
C GLY A 273 4.06 -14.13 -14.69
N ARG A 274 5.19 -14.79 -14.42
CA ARG A 274 6.52 -14.15 -14.29
C ARG A 274 7.14 -13.94 -15.67
N LEU A 275 7.79 -12.80 -15.89
CA LEU A 275 8.41 -12.45 -17.17
C LEU A 275 9.59 -13.38 -17.49
N THR A 276 9.53 -14.16 -18.56
CA THR A 276 10.62 -15.06 -18.99
C THR A 276 11.46 -14.49 -20.14
N GLU A 277 10.89 -13.60 -20.94
CA GLU A 277 11.59 -12.95 -22.04
C GLU A 277 11.05 -11.55 -22.31
N HIS A 278 11.94 -10.59 -22.52
CA HIS A 278 11.63 -9.25 -23.05
C HIS A 278 12.52 -9.01 -24.27
N ARG A 279 11.91 -8.73 -25.43
CA ARG A 279 12.62 -8.38 -26.66
C ARG A 279 12.17 -7.04 -27.16
N VAL A 280 13.11 -6.21 -27.61
CA VAL A 280 12.84 -4.93 -28.26
C VAL A 280 13.35 -4.99 -29.69
N SER A 281 12.54 -4.49 -30.63
CA SER A 281 12.87 -4.52 -32.05
C SER A 281 12.53 -3.21 -32.74
N GLN A 282 13.32 -2.85 -33.75
CA GLN A 282 13.10 -1.74 -34.66
C GLN A 282 13.11 -2.29 -36.09
N ALA A 283 12.08 -1.99 -36.89
CA ALA A 283 11.98 -2.49 -38.27
C ALA A 283 12.28 -4.01 -38.40
N GLN A 284 11.79 -4.81 -37.44
CA GLN A 284 12.00 -6.26 -37.32
C GLN A 284 13.43 -6.71 -36.95
N GLN A 285 14.39 -5.80 -36.82
CA GLN A 285 15.72 -6.09 -36.27
C GLN A 285 15.68 -5.97 -34.75
N GLN A 286 16.14 -7.00 -34.05
CA GLN A 286 16.23 -7.00 -32.59
C GLN A 286 17.34 -6.06 -32.13
N THR A 287 17.02 -5.17 -31.18
CA THR A 287 17.95 -4.18 -30.61
C THR A 287 18.35 -4.53 -29.18
N LEU A 288 17.39 -4.96 -28.35
CA LEU A 288 17.60 -5.39 -26.96
C LEU A 288 16.91 -6.73 -26.73
N PHE A 289 17.51 -7.60 -25.90
CA PHE A 289 16.81 -8.76 -25.36
C PHE A 289 17.28 -9.14 -23.96
N ARG A 290 16.34 -9.70 -23.21
CA ARG A 290 16.56 -10.29 -21.88
C ARG A 290 15.80 -11.60 -21.76
N ARG A 291 16.43 -12.60 -21.16
CA ARG A 291 15.78 -13.85 -20.75
C ARG A 291 16.02 -14.11 -19.28
N TYR A 292 14.96 -14.50 -18.59
CA TYR A 292 14.95 -14.70 -17.16
C TYR A 292 14.69 -16.18 -16.85
N GLN A 293 15.36 -16.69 -15.82
CA GLN A 293 15.05 -18.00 -15.25
C GLN A 293 14.85 -17.85 -13.75
N TYR A 294 13.96 -18.67 -13.20
CA TYR A 294 13.58 -18.62 -11.80
C TYR A 294 13.69 -20.00 -11.14
N ASN A 295 13.98 -20.02 -9.85
CA ASN A 295 13.86 -21.24 -9.05
C ASN A 295 12.38 -21.57 -8.74
N ARG A 296 12.18 -22.66 -8.02
CA ARG A 296 10.84 -23.14 -7.64
C ARG A 296 10.10 -22.23 -6.65
N SER A 297 10.78 -21.39 -5.88
CA SER A 297 10.14 -20.47 -4.94
C SER A 297 9.87 -19.08 -5.51
N GLY A 298 10.29 -18.79 -6.74
CA GLY A 298 10.06 -17.47 -7.34
C GLY A 298 11.31 -16.66 -7.61
N ASN A 299 12.45 -16.99 -7.00
CA ASN A 299 13.64 -16.13 -7.09
C ASN A 299 14.30 -16.23 -8.46
N LEU A 300 14.75 -15.10 -8.97
CA LEU A 300 15.49 -14.98 -10.22
C LEU A 300 16.85 -15.69 -10.10
N THR A 301 17.11 -16.76 -10.86
CA THR A 301 18.39 -17.47 -10.81
C THR A 301 19.35 -17.03 -11.91
N GLN A 302 18.82 -16.53 -13.02
CA GLN A 302 19.63 -16.19 -14.18
C GLN A 302 19.00 -15.09 -15.03
N VAL A 303 19.85 -14.20 -15.55
CA VAL A 303 19.52 -13.22 -16.59
C VAL A 303 20.52 -13.39 -17.74
N GLU A 304 20.02 -13.59 -18.95
CA GLU A 304 20.81 -13.45 -20.18
C GLU A 304 20.39 -12.12 -20.85
N ASP A 305 21.30 -11.15 -20.90
CA ASP A 305 21.09 -9.82 -21.49
C ASP A 305 22.14 -9.58 -22.60
N ASN A 306 21.71 -9.01 -23.72
CA ASN A 306 22.58 -8.85 -24.89
C ASN A 306 23.67 -7.79 -24.76
N LEU A 307 23.51 -6.85 -23.84
CA LEU A 307 24.48 -5.79 -23.52
C LEU A 307 25.35 -6.15 -22.30
N ARG A 308 24.78 -6.88 -21.34
CA ARG A 308 25.39 -7.17 -20.03
C ARG A 308 25.90 -8.59 -19.88
N GLY A 309 25.55 -9.47 -20.80
CA GLY A 309 25.92 -10.88 -20.80
C GLY A 309 25.08 -11.70 -19.84
N LEU A 310 25.68 -12.80 -19.35
CA LEU A 310 25.04 -13.73 -18.44
C LEU A 310 25.31 -13.34 -16.98
N THR A 311 24.24 -13.23 -16.19
CA THR A 311 24.29 -13.04 -14.74
C THR A 311 23.56 -14.16 -14.03
N GLN A 312 24.13 -14.68 -12.93
CA GLN A 312 23.58 -15.75 -12.11
C GLN A 312 23.46 -15.31 -10.66
N TYR A 313 22.38 -15.68 -10.01
CA TYR A 313 22.04 -15.28 -8.64
C TYR A 313 21.89 -16.50 -7.74
N HIS A 314 22.37 -16.37 -6.51
CA HIS A 314 22.30 -17.42 -5.49
C HIS A 314 21.72 -16.87 -4.20
N TYR A 315 20.95 -17.71 -3.50
CA TYR A 315 20.19 -17.34 -2.32
C TYR A 315 20.46 -18.32 -1.17
N ASP A 316 20.25 -17.85 0.05
CA ASP A 316 20.23 -18.69 1.24
C ASP A 316 18.85 -19.34 1.48
N PRO A 317 18.69 -20.20 2.51
CA PRO A 317 17.40 -20.83 2.82
C PRO A 317 16.26 -19.86 3.18
N LEU A 318 16.52 -18.57 3.41
CA LEU A 318 15.51 -17.54 3.66
C LEU A 318 15.22 -16.67 2.42
N ASP A 319 15.66 -17.10 1.23
CA ASP A 319 15.52 -16.36 -0.04
C ASP A 319 16.26 -15.01 -0.07
N ARG A 320 17.28 -14.83 0.77
CA ARG A 320 18.14 -13.64 0.75
C ARG A 320 19.27 -13.82 -0.24
N LEU A 321 19.55 -12.79 -1.03
CA LEU A 321 20.62 -12.83 -2.04
C LEU A 321 21.99 -12.96 -1.36
N THR A 322 22.77 -13.98 -1.70
CA THR A 322 24.11 -14.23 -1.13
C THR A 322 25.24 -14.02 -2.11
N GLN A 323 24.99 -14.20 -3.42
CA GLN A 323 26.03 -14.08 -4.42
C GLN A 323 25.44 -13.76 -5.79
N VAL A 324 26.15 -12.92 -6.54
CA VAL A 324 25.93 -12.66 -7.97
C VAL A 324 27.20 -12.97 -8.73
N ARG A 325 27.08 -13.68 -9.85
CA ARG A 325 28.18 -14.02 -10.76
C ARG A 325 27.85 -13.52 -12.16
N GLY A 326 28.83 -12.96 -12.84
CA GLY A 326 28.66 -12.42 -14.18
C GLY A 326 29.78 -11.44 -14.50
N SER A 327 29.49 -10.45 -15.33
CA SER A 327 30.38 -9.32 -15.60
C SER A 327 30.69 -8.51 -14.32
N LEU A 328 29.71 -8.38 -13.43
CA LEU A 328 29.86 -7.84 -12.08
C LEU A 328 29.60 -8.98 -11.08
N SER A 329 30.60 -9.30 -10.26
CA SER A 329 30.48 -10.35 -9.24
C SER A 329 30.44 -9.74 -7.84
N GLU A 330 29.47 -10.16 -7.04
CA GLU A 330 29.19 -9.61 -5.71
C GLU A 330 28.92 -10.74 -4.72
N ASN A 331 29.28 -10.53 -3.45
CA ASN A 331 29.01 -11.46 -2.36
C ASN A 331 28.38 -10.71 -1.20
N PHE A 332 27.37 -11.31 -0.58
CA PHE A 332 26.57 -10.72 0.48
C PHE A 332 26.50 -11.69 1.65
N ALA A 333 26.61 -11.15 2.87
CA ALA A 333 26.33 -11.89 4.09
C ALA A 333 25.18 -11.22 4.83
N HIS A 334 24.36 -12.04 5.48
CA HIS A 334 23.23 -11.59 6.28
C HIS A 334 23.37 -12.13 7.70
N ASP A 335 23.03 -11.32 8.69
CA ASP A 335 22.87 -11.83 10.04
C ASP A 335 21.49 -12.51 10.21
N PRO A 336 21.21 -13.18 11.34
CA PRO A 336 19.92 -13.86 11.54
C PRO A 336 18.69 -12.95 11.46
N ALA A 337 18.79 -11.67 11.81
CA ALA A 337 17.70 -10.70 11.71
C ALA A 337 17.60 -10.03 10.31
N GLY A 338 18.36 -10.50 9.32
CA GLY A 338 18.29 -10.01 7.94
C GLY A 338 19.08 -8.72 7.69
N ASN A 339 20.00 -8.34 8.58
CA ASN A 339 20.90 -7.22 8.34
C ASN A 339 21.96 -7.61 7.30
N LEU A 340 22.04 -6.85 6.20
CA LEU A 340 23.12 -6.98 5.22
C LEU A 340 24.44 -6.53 5.86
N ILE A 341 25.42 -7.43 5.88
CA ILE A 341 26.74 -7.22 6.50
C ILE A 341 27.86 -7.66 5.57
N GLN A 342 29.02 -7.03 5.67
CA GLN A 342 30.19 -7.38 4.84
C GLN A 342 31.02 -8.51 5.45
N SER A 343 31.06 -8.60 6.78
CA SER A 343 31.82 -9.64 7.49
C SER A 343 31.24 -9.89 8.88
N ARG A 344 31.69 -10.96 9.55
CA ARG A 344 31.34 -11.23 10.96
C ARG A 344 31.86 -10.16 11.94
N GLN A 345 32.73 -9.25 11.51
CA GLN A 345 33.21 -8.14 12.33
C GLN A 345 32.28 -6.91 12.26
N SER A 346 31.27 -6.91 11.38
CA SER A 346 30.24 -5.87 11.37
C SER A 346 29.51 -5.84 12.71
N ASN A 347 29.20 -4.64 13.21
CA ASN A 347 28.50 -4.46 14.47
C ASN A 347 27.08 -3.94 14.21
N VAL A 348 26.09 -4.65 14.74
CA VAL A 348 24.67 -4.33 14.60
C VAL A 348 23.97 -4.45 15.95
N ALA A 349 23.15 -3.47 16.32
CA ALA A 349 22.37 -3.47 17.57
C ALA A 349 20.97 -2.88 17.33
N GLY A 350 19.90 -3.64 17.62
CA GLY A 350 18.54 -3.21 17.33
C GLY A 350 18.34 -2.92 15.84
N ASN A 351 18.92 -3.76 14.99
CA ASN A 351 19.01 -3.60 13.53
C ASN A 351 19.75 -2.34 13.02
N ARG A 352 20.33 -1.49 13.88
CA ARG A 352 21.21 -0.37 13.48
C ARG A 352 22.60 -0.87 13.15
N LEU A 353 23.12 -0.51 11.98
CA LEU A 353 24.47 -0.88 11.57
C LEU A 353 25.45 0.14 12.15
N LEU A 354 26.27 -0.24 13.12
CA LEU A 354 27.20 0.67 13.80
C LEU A 354 28.57 0.74 13.10
N PHE A 355 28.98 -0.36 12.46
CA PHE A 355 30.29 -0.49 11.84
C PHE A 355 30.29 -1.50 10.69
N GLN A 356 30.87 -1.13 9.54
CA GLN A 356 31.12 -2.02 8.40
C GLN A 356 32.28 -1.52 7.53
N GLY A 357 33.30 -2.37 7.34
CA GLY A 357 34.47 -2.01 6.53
C GLY A 357 35.29 -0.92 7.23
N ASP A 358 35.41 0.25 6.61
CA ASP A 358 35.98 1.46 7.23
C ASP A 358 34.91 2.47 7.69
N ARG A 359 33.63 2.19 7.41
CA ARG A 359 32.50 3.07 7.74
C ARG A 359 32.03 2.85 9.17
N HIS A 360 31.83 3.96 9.87
CA HIS A 360 31.25 4.04 11.20
C HIS A 360 29.98 4.89 11.13
N TYR A 361 28.94 4.41 11.80
CA TYR A 361 27.63 5.03 11.75
C TYR A 361 27.19 5.42 13.16
N GLN A 362 26.62 6.60 13.28
CA GLN A 362 26.01 7.08 14.53
C GLN A 362 24.55 7.42 14.26
N TYR A 363 23.71 7.06 15.22
CA TYR A 363 22.27 7.28 15.17
C TYR A 363 21.86 8.21 16.31
N ASP A 364 20.81 8.98 16.10
CA ASP A 364 20.13 9.67 17.20
C ASP A 364 19.36 8.65 18.07
N GLU A 365 18.79 9.15 19.17
CA GLU A 365 18.01 8.33 20.10
C GLU A 365 16.68 7.80 19.52
N PHE A 366 16.27 8.30 18.35
CA PHE A 366 15.10 7.86 17.59
C PHE A 366 15.47 6.90 16.44
N GLY A 367 16.74 6.53 16.34
CA GLY A 367 17.24 5.54 15.39
C GLY A 367 17.49 6.10 13.99
N ASN A 368 17.50 7.41 13.79
CA ASN A 368 17.87 8.02 12.52
C ASN A 368 19.39 8.14 12.39
N LEU A 369 19.95 7.79 11.24
CA LEU A 369 21.39 7.94 10.99
C LEU A 369 21.76 9.43 10.96
N ILE A 370 22.61 9.90 11.89
CA ILE A 370 23.04 11.30 11.99
C ILE A 370 24.48 11.53 11.53
N GLN A 371 25.29 10.47 11.46
CA GLN A 371 26.67 10.58 10.98
C GLN A 371 27.15 9.29 10.32
N GLU A 372 27.80 9.41 9.16
CA GLU A 372 28.63 8.37 8.56
C GLU A 372 30.07 8.88 8.46
N ALA A 373 31.01 8.22 9.13
CA ALA A 373 32.43 8.56 9.09
C ALA A 373 33.26 7.43 8.45
N ARG A 374 34.18 7.78 7.54
CA ARG A 374 35.04 6.81 6.82
C ARG A 374 36.47 7.34 6.61
N GLY A 375 37.33 6.50 6.04
CA GLY A 375 38.72 6.85 5.76
C GLY A 375 39.66 6.80 6.97
N THR A 376 40.93 7.17 6.75
CA THR A 376 41.97 7.12 7.80
C THR A 376 41.63 8.06 8.94
N ASN A 377 41.59 7.55 10.17
CA ASN A 377 41.16 8.29 11.36
C ASN A 377 39.74 8.89 11.25
N GLN A 378 38.87 8.28 10.44
CA GLN A 378 37.46 8.70 10.30
C GLN A 378 37.31 10.17 9.83
N SER A 379 38.24 10.66 9.01
CA SER A 379 38.30 12.07 8.61
C SER A 379 37.25 12.50 7.59
N LEU A 380 36.63 11.57 6.86
CA LEU A 380 35.58 11.86 5.89
C LEU A 380 34.22 11.64 6.55
N VAL A 381 33.59 12.72 6.98
CA VAL A 381 32.33 12.70 7.73
C VAL A 381 31.19 13.27 6.89
N THR A 382 30.11 12.50 6.75
CA THR A 382 28.81 12.99 6.29
C THR A 382 27.89 13.12 7.48
N THR A 383 27.19 14.24 7.63
CA THR A 383 26.21 14.47 8.70
C THR A 383 24.79 14.58 8.14
N TYR A 384 23.80 14.20 8.94
CA TYR A 384 22.39 14.19 8.57
C TYR A 384 21.58 14.84 9.69
N GLN A 385 20.55 15.61 9.34
CA GLN A 385 19.62 16.20 10.31
C GLN A 385 18.18 15.96 9.87
N TYR A 386 17.28 15.85 10.84
CA TYR A 386 15.88 15.49 10.65
C TYR A 386 14.96 16.49 11.35
N ASP A 387 13.72 16.60 10.88
CA ASP A 387 12.66 17.31 11.61
C ASP A 387 11.98 16.42 12.67
N GLY A 388 11.04 16.99 13.44
CA GLY A 388 10.29 16.27 14.47
C GLY A 388 9.35 15.18 13.94
N GLN A 389 9.28 14.96 12.62
CA GLN A 389 8.59 13.85 11.98
C GLN A 389 9.57 12.83 11.38
N HIS A 390 10.85 12.92 11.71
CA HIS A 390 11.94 12.06 11.22
C HIS A 390 12.17 12.15 9.71
N ARG A 391 11.81 13.27 9.06
CA ARG A 391 12.10 13.53 7.65
C ARG A 391 13.47 14.18 7.54
N LEU A 392 14.31 13.69 6.63
CA LEU A 392 15.66 14.22 6.42
C LEU A 392 15.57 15.66 5.88
N THR A 393 16.06 16.64 6.62
CA THR A 393 16.01 18.06 6.23
C THR A 393 17.34 18.59 5.74
N HIS A 394 18.45 17.97 6.15
CA HIS A 394 19.79 18.48 5.87
C HIS A 394 20.82 17.36 5.75
N VAL A 395 21.74 17.49 4.78
CA VAL A 395 22.93 16.64 4.64
C VAL A 395 24.15 17.49 4.32
N GLU A 396 25.23 17.30 5.06
CA GLU A 396 26.53 17.91 4.79
C GLU A 396 27.56 16.83 4.46
N LYS A 397 28.22 16.93 3.30
CA LYS A 397 29.24 16.00 2.83
C LYS A 397 30.64 16.47 3.24
N PRO A 398 31.65 15.57 3.29
CA PRO A 398 33.01 15.93 3.71
C PRO A 398 33.70 16.99 2.83
N ASP A 399 33.21 17.19 1.60
CA ASP A 399 33.76 18.19 0.67
C ASP A 399 33.10 19.57 0.79
N GLY A 400 32.18 19.75 1.75
CA GLY A 400 31.43 20.98 1.99
C GLY A 400 30.14 21.09 1.18
N THR A 401 29.78 20.07 0.38
CA THR A 401 28.48 20.04 -0.31
C THR A 401 27.35 19.95 0.72
N LEU A 402 26.35 20.80 0.55
CA LEU A 402 25.18 20.92 1.42
C LEU A 402 23.89 20.64 0.66
N ALA A 403 23.04 19.78 1.18
CA ALA A 403 21.71 19.51 0.64
C ALA A 403 20.63 19.78 1.70
N GLU A 404 19.62 20.56 1.34
CA GLU A 404 18.48 20.91 2.19
C GLU A 404 17.18 20.48 1.53
N TYR A 405 16.24 19.91 2.29
CA TYR A 405 14.99 19.37 1.77
C TYR A 405 13.77 19.95 2.49
N GLN A 406 12.67 20.09 1.76
CA GLN A 406 11.38 20.52 2.28
C GLN A 406 10.27 19.57 1.85
N TYR A 407 9.19 19.50 2.62
CA TYR A 407 8.11 18.53 2.45
C TYR A 407 6.76 19.18 2.64
N ASP A 408 5.72 18.58 2.05
CA ASP A 408 4.34 18.92 2.35
C ASP A 408 3.81 18.18 3.59
N ALA A 409 2.55 18.43 3.95
CA ALA A 409 1.84 17.82 5.06
C ALA A 409 1.80 16.27 5.02
N PHE A 410 1.89 15.67 3.83
CA PHE A 410 1.95 14.21 3.63
C PHE A 410 3.39 13.68 3.54
N GLY A 411 4.39 14.52 3.81
CA GLY A 411 5.79 14.14 3.83
C GLY A 411 6.36 13.84 2.44
N ARG A 412 5.77 14.35 1.35
CA ARG A 412 6.41 14.29 0.02
C ARG A 412 7.29 15.48 -0.17
N ARG A 413 8.48 15.22 -0.69
CA ARG A 413 9.49 16.24 -0.89
C ARG A 413 8.97 17.24 -1.91
N THR A 414 8.85 18.51 -1.54
CA THR A 414 8.43 19.61 -2.42
C THR A 414 9.62 20.36 -2.98
N HIS A 415 10.72 20.46 -2.22
CA HIS A 415 11.93 21.14 -2.66
C HIS A 415 13.20 20.42 -2.23
N LYS A 416 14.23 20.65 -3.01
CA LYS A 416 15.62 20.40 -2.66
C LYS A 416 16.47 21.61 -3.05
N THR A 417 17.33 22.06 -2.15
CA THR A 417 18.35 23.06 -2.43
C THR A 417 19.72 22.47 -2.16
N VAL A 418 20.61 22.51 -3.16
CA VAL A 418 21.97 21.98 -3.07
C VAL A 418 22.96 23.11 -3.25
N THR A 419 23.84 23.31 -2.27
CA THR A 419 25.03 24.16 -2.38
C THR A 419 26.24 23.27 -2.59
N ASP A 420 26.87 23.33 -3.75
CA ASP A 420 28.04 22.52 -4.04
C ASP A 420 29.30 22.99 -3.30
N LYS A 421 30.38 22.21 -3.35
CA LYS A 421 31.68 22.56 -2.76
C LYS A 421 32.31 23.86 -3.27
N THR A 422 31.78 24.48 -4.33
CA THR A 422 32.22 25.78 -4.85
C THR A 422 31.37 26.94 -4.33
N GLY A 423 30.30 26.64 -3.58
CA GLY A 423 29.33 27.60 -3.08
C GLY A 423 28.21 27.92 -4.08
N HIS A 424 28.12 27.20 -5.21
CA HIS A 424 27.03 27.39 -6.16
C HIS A 424 25.78 26.68 -5.66
N GLN A 425 24.67 27.42 -5.58
CA GLN A 425 23.39 26.92 -5.10
C GLN A 425 22.46 26.63 -6.28
N THR A 426 21.78 25.49 -6.22
CA THR A 426 20.74 25.07 -7.17
C THR A 426 19.50 24.62 -6.40
N THR A 427 18.31 24.92 -6.90
CA THR A 427 17.04 24.50 -6.30
C THR A 427 16.22 23.72 -7.33
N THR A 428 15.64 22.61 -6.87
CA THR A 428 14.71 21.77 -7.61
C THR A 428 13.40 21.69 -6.82
N GLU A 429 12.29 21.96 -7.49
CA GLU A 429 10.94 21.77 -7.00
C GLU A 429 10.37 20.46 -7.54
N PHE A 430 9.55 19.77 -6.74
CA PHE A 430 8.94 18.49 -7.08
C PHE A 430 7.41 18.56 -6.94
N LEU A 431 6.72 17.98 -7.92
CA LEU A 431 5.27 17.88 -7.99
C LEU A 431 4.84 16.41 -7.98
N TRP A 432 3.70 16.11 -7.36
CA TRP A 432 3.26 14.76 -7.07
C TRP A 432 1.87 14.44 -7.62
N GLN A 433 1.62 13.16 -7.93
CA GLN A 433 0.30 12.60 -8.18
C GLN A 433 0.04 11.53 -7.12
N GLY A 434 -0.73 11.86 -6.07
CA GLY A 434 -0.77 11.03 -4.87
C GLY A 434 0.65 10.79 -4.33
N ASP A 435 1.10 9.53 -4.33
CA ASP A 435 2.46 9.12 -3.91
C ASP A 435 3.46 8.91 -5.06
N LYS A 436 3.10 9.20 -6.30
CA LYS A 436 4.01 9.13 -7.44
C LYS A 436 4.61 10.49 -7.74
N LEU A 437 5.94 10.56 -7.90
CA LEU A 437 6.60 11.76 -8.36
C LEU A 437 6.15 12.05 -9.79
N LEU A 438 5.49 13.18 -10.01
CA LEU A 438 4.89 13.54 -11.29
C LEU A 438 5.86 14.37 -12.13
N ALA A 439 6.48 15.39 -11.54
CA ALA A 439 7.40 16.26 -12.25
C ALA A 439 8.46 16.87 -11.32
N GLU A 440 9.55 17.33 -11.92
CA GLU A 440 10.52 18.21 -11.27
C GLU A 440 10.77 19.46 -12.14
N SER A 441 11.05 20.55 -11.46
CA SER A 441 11.36 21.85 -12.08
C SER A 441 12.59 22.44 -11.42
N GLY A 442 13.58 22.82 -12.22
CA GLY A 442 14.75 23.59 -11.80
C GLY A 442 14.98 24.78 -12.73
N GLU A 443 15.99 25.61 -12.45
CA GLU A 443 16.21 26.87 -13.18
C GLU A 443 16.29 26.74 -14.71
N ARG A 444 16.70 25.57 -15.22
CA ARG A 444 16.94 25.33 -16.65
C ARG A 444 16.39 24.02 -17.17
N HIS A 445 15.58 23.30 -16.38
CA HIS A 445 14.99 22.04 -16.80
C HIS A 445 13.62 21.82 -16.17
N TYR A 446 12.75 21.17 -16.93
CA TYR A 446 11.49 20.63 -16.47
C TYR A 446 11.40 19.19 -16.98
N GLN A 447 11.06 18.26 -16.09
CA GLN A 447 10.88 16.86 -16.45
C GLN A 447 9.60 16.32 -15.84
N THR A 448 8.83 15.58 -16.64
CA THR A 448 7.64 14.83 -16.18
C THR A 448 7.91 13.34 -16.26
N TYR A 449 7.57 12.62 -15.20
CA TYR A 449 7.71 11.18 -15.08
C TYR A 449 6.34 10.51 -15.27
N LEU A 450 6.21 9.72 -16.34
CA LEU A 450 5.01 8.97 -16.66
C LEU A 450 5.19 7.51 -16.29
N TYR A 451 4.17 6.91 -15.68
CA TYR A 451 4.20 5.53 -15.20
C TYR A 451 3.21 4.66 -15.96
N GLU A 452 3.44 3.36 -15.94
CA GLU A 452 2.44 2.39 -16.38
C GLU A 452 1.15 2.57 -15.57
N TYR A 453 0.01 2.42 -16.23
CA TYR A 453 -1.29 2.72 -15.65
C TYR A 453 -1.54 1.89 -14.37
N GLY A 454 -1.78 2.57 -13.24
CA GLY A 454 -1.97 1.92 -11.94
C GLY A 454 -0.72 1.30 -11.32
N SER A 455 0.48 1.68 -11.76
CA SER A 455 1.76 1.14 -11.29
C SER A 455 2.78 2.23 -10.93
N PHE A 456 3.90 1.82 -10.31
CA PHE A 456 5.12 2.60 -10.10
C PHE A 456 6.20 2.30 -11.15
N LYS A 457 5.93 1.41 -12.11
CA LYS A 457 6.85 1.12 -13.23
C LYS A 457 6.94 2.33 -14.17
N PRO A 458 8.14 2.90 -14.41
CA PRO A 458 8.29 4.03 -15.32
C PRO A 458 7.96 3.65 -16.77
N LEU A 459 7.12 4.45 -17.43
CA LEU A 459 6.71 4.27 -18.82
C LEU A 459 7.47 5.21 -19.75
N ALA A 460 7.43 6.51 -19.47
CA ALA A 460 8.09 7.54 -20.27
C ALA A 460 8.61 8.70 -19.41
N LEU A 461 9.64 9.38 -19.91
CA LEU A 461 10.16 10.64 -19.38
C LEU A 461 9.89 11.72 -20.43
N VAL A 462 9.27 12.83 -20.04
CA VAL A 462 9.04 13.97 -20.94
C VAL A 462 9.89 15.13 -20.45
N THR A 463 10.81 15.60 -21.27
CA THR A 463 11.63 16.79 -20.97
C THR A 463 11.08 18.02 -21.66
N GLY A 464 11.20 19.18 -21.03
CA GLY A 464 10.68 20.45 -21.53
C GLY A 464 9.30 20.77 -20.97
N GLU A 465 9.02 22.06 -20.79
CA GLU A 465 7.79 22.56 -20.18
C GLU A 465 6.75 22.89 -21.25
N GLY A 466 5.55 22.34 -21.08
CA GLY A 466 4.39 22.58 -21.94
C GLY A 466 4.46 21.83 -23.27
N ALA A 467 3.32 21.81 -23.98
CA ALA A 467 3.13 20.99 -25.17
C ALA A 467 4.08 21.30 -26.34
N GLU A 468 4.55 22.56 -26.48
CA GLU A 468 5.41 22.97 -27.59
C GLU A 468 6.89 22.52 -27.43
N ASN A 469 7.34 22.31 -26.19
CA ASN A 469 8.72 21.93 -25.88
C ASN A 469 8.88 20.47 -25.43
N ALA A 470 7.76 19.76 -25.28
CA ALA A 470 7.71 18.40 -24.77
C ALA A 470 8.45 17.42 -25.70
N THR A 471 9.50 16.79 -25.17
CA THR A 471 10.25 15.74 -25.85
C THR A 471 10.14 14.44 -25.06
N PRO A 472 9.42 13.42 -25.57
CA PRO A 472 9.24 12.15 -24.88
C PRO A 472 10.42 11.19 -25.12
N TYR A 473 10.77 10.47 -24.07
CA TYR A 473 11.70 9.35 -24.04
C TYR A 473 11.04 8.15 -23.36
N PHE A 474 11.45 6.93 -23.70
CA PHE A 474 10.76 5.71 -23.28
C PHE A 474 11.68 4.82 -22.45
N TYR A 475 11.20 4.43 -21.28
CA TYR A 475 11.91 3.52 -20.38
C TYR A 475 11.87 2.07 -20.90
N HIS A 476 12.96 1.35 -20.69
CA HIS A 476 13.08 -0.10 -20.87
C HIS A 476 13.54 -0.70 -19.56
N LEU A 477 12.67 -1.51 -18.96
CA LEU A 477 12.83 -1.98 -17.58
C LEU A 477 13.37 -3.41 -17.53
N ASP A 478 13.86 -3.81 -16.35
CA ASP A 478 14.03 -5.22 -15.97
C ASP A 478 12.68 -5.86 -15.55
N GLN A 479 12.72 -7.11 -15.09
CA GLN A 479 11.53 -7.86 -14.65
C GLN A 479 10.79 -7.20 -13.47
N ILE A 480 11.50 -6.49 -12.57
CA ILE A 480 10.90 -5.83 -11.42
C ILE A 480 10.62 -4.34 -11.65
N GLY A 481 10.75 -3.84 -12.89
CA GLY A 481 10.44 -2.46 -13.21
C GLY A 481 11.59 -1.46 -13.02
N THR A 482 12.83 -1.92 -12.86
CA THR A 482 14.01 -1.05 -12.75
C THR A 482 14.43 -0.54 -14.14
N PRO A 483 14.57 0.78 -14.37
CA PRO A 483 15.08 1.34 -15.62
C PRO A 483 16.49 0.88 -15.97
N LEU A 484 16.69 0.22 -17.12
CA LEU A 484 18.03 -0.17 -17.60
C LEU A 484 18.48 0.64 -18.83
N GLU A 485 17.53 1.04 -19.67
CA GLU A 485 17.74 1.94 -20.79
C GLU A 485 16.58 2.94 -20.92
N ILE A 486 16.88 4.06 -21.58
CA ILE A 486 15.88 5.00 -22.07
C ILE A 486 16.19 5.29 -23.54
N THR A 487 15.19 5.26 -24.41
CA THR A 487 15.32 5.57 -25.84
C THR A 487 14.53 6.81 -26.23
N ASP A 488 14.98 7.54 -27.25
CA ASP A 488 14.20 8.61 -27.89
C ASP A 488 13.10 8.06 -28.82
N VAL A 489 12.38 8.97 -29.48
CA VAL A 489 11.28 8.63 -30.42
C VAL A 489 11.76 7.89 -31.66
N GLU A 490 13.00 8.09 -32.10
CA GLU A 490 13.62 7.34 -33.19
C GLU A 490 14.14 5.95 -32.76
N GLY A 491 14.04 5.60 -31.48
CA GLY A 491 14.49 4.31 -30.94
C GLY A 491 15.99 4.25 -30.64
N ARG A 492 16.70 5.38 -30.64
CA ARG A 492 18.11 5.46 -30.23
C ARG A 492 18.18 5.47 -28.71
N VAL A 493 19.08 4.67 -28.13
CA VAL A 493 19.34 4.70 -26.69
C VAL A 493 19.90 6.08 -26.33
N ALA A 494 19.28 6.82 -25.41
CA ALA A 494 19.75 8.10 -24.88
C ALA A 494 20.39 7.95 -23.49
N TRP A 495 19.99 6.94 -22.72
CA TRP A 495 20.54 6.63 -21.41
C TRP A 495 20.62 5.11 -21.21
N SER A 496 21.68 4.61 -20.57
CA SER A 496 21.85 3.19 -20.26
C SER A 496 22.86 2.98 -19.14
N VAL A 497 22.55 2.07 -18.20
CA VAL A 497 23.32 1.87 -16.98
C VAL A 497 23.39 0.40 -16.54
N ASP A 498 24.47 0.02 -15.86
CA ASP A 498 24.61 -1.25 -15.16
C ASP A 498 24.58 -0.98 -13.65
N TYR A 499 23.75 -1.72 -12.91
CA TYR A 499 23.63 -1.59 -11.46
C TYR A 499 24.37 -2.69 -10.71
N HIS A 500 24.86 -2.33 -9.54
CA HIS A 500 25.05 -3.26 -8.43
C HIS A 500 23.70 -3.80 -7.95
N SER A 501 23.69 -4.98 -7.34
CA SER A 501 22.45 -5.68 -6.95
C SER A 501 21.53 -4.87 -6.04
N TYR A 502 22.09 -3.97 -5.22
CA TYR A 502 21.35 -3.10 -4.29
C TYR A 502 21.15 -1.66 -4.81
N GLY A 503 21.23 -1.44 -6.12
CA GLY A 503 20.73 -0.23 -6.79
C GLY A 503 21.79 0.85 -7.08
N ASN A 504 23.02 0.69 -6.61
CA ASN A 504 24.13 1.57 -6.97
C ASN A 504 24.48 1.46 -8.45
N VAL A 505 24.80 2.56 -9.11
CA VAL A 505 25.29 2.54 -10.50
C VAL A 505 26.72 1.99 -10.51
N ALA A 506 26.94 0.84 -11.14
CA ALA A 506 28.25 0.25 -11.33
C ALA A 506 28.95 0.85 -12.56
N TYR A 507 28.21 1.04 -13.66
CA TYR A 507 28.76 1.59 -14.90
C TYR A 507 27.68 2.33 -15.72
N GLN A 508 27.95 3.59 -16.05
CA GLN A 508 27.09 4.38 -16.94
C GLN A 508 27.54 4.18 -18.40
N ARG A 509 26.76 3.44 -19.19
CA ARG A 509 27.07 3.16 -20.61
C ARG A 509 26.81 4.35 -21.51
N LYS A 510 25.74 5.10 -21.22
CA LYS A 510 25.32 6.26 -22.01
C LYS A 510 24.53 7.26 -21.15
N ALA A 511 24.77 8.55 -21.33
CA ALA A 511 24.13 9.63 -20.55
C ALA A 511 23.93 10.90 -21.40
N GLU A 512 23.11 10.80 -22.46
CA GLU A 512 22.67 11.99 -23.23
C GLU A 512 21.56 12.77 -22.50
N ILE A 513 20.83 12.08 -21.63
CA ILE A 513 19.84 12.64 -20.70
C ILE A 513 20.14 12.16 -19.28
N VAL A 514 19.50 12.77 -18.29
CA VAL A 514 19.55 12.38 -16.88
C VAL A 514 18.24 11.68 -16.51
N SER A 515 18.36 10.56 -15.78
CA SER A 515 17.21 9.89 -15.16
C SER A 515 17.53 9.57 -13.70
N PRO A 516 16.82 10.18 -12.75
CA PRO A 516 17.01 9.91 -11.32
C PRO A 516 16.24 8.67 -10.85
N LEU A 517 15.28 8.14 -11.62
CA LEU A 517 14.50 6.98 -11.19
C LEU A 517 15.39 5.73 -11.04
N ARG A 518 15.15 4.94 -9.99
CA ARG A 518 15.90 3.71 -9.65
C ARG A 518 14.92 2.54 -9.53
N PHE A 519 14.97 1.76 -8.46
CA PHE A 519 13.89 0.80 -8.17
C PHE A 519 12.55 1.54 -8.12
N GLN A 520 11.44 0.82 -8.33
CA GLN A 520 10.11 1.41 -8.26
C GLN A 520 9.96 2.27 -6.99
N GLY A 521 9.48 3.52 -7.15
CA GLY A 521 9.33 4.49 -6.06
C GLY A 521 10.57 5.31 -5.69
N GLN A 522 11.75 4.98 -6.21
CA GLN A 522 13.02 5.61 -5.82
C GLN A 522 13.48 6.71 -6.77
N TYR A 523 13.96 7.81 -6.18
CA TYR A 523 14.61 8.95 -6.83
C TYR A 523 16.05 9.08 -6.33
N TYR A 524 17.04 9.08 -7.23
CA TYR A 524 18.46 9.23 -6.91
C TYR A 524 18.85 10.70 -6.70
N ASP A 525 19.37 11.00 -5.51
CA ASP A 525 19.95 12.28 -5.15
C ASP A 525 21.48 12.24 -5.34
N GLU A 526 21.97 12.83 -6.43
CA GLU A 526 23.40 12.79 -6.79
C GLU A 526 24.31 13.37 -5.70
N GLU A 527 23.88 14.44 -5.06
CA GLU A 527 24.65 15.17 -4.05
C GLU A 527 24.87 14.36 -2.76
N THR A 528 23.98 13.41 -2.45
CA THR A 528 24.10 12.56 -1.26
C THR A 528 24.50 11.13 -1.58
N GLY A 529 24.13 10.64 -2.77
CA GLY A 529 24.17 9.23 -3.15
C GLY A 529 23.00 8.41 -2.59
N LEU A 530 22.05 9.04 -1.88
CA LEU A 530 20.86 8.38 -1.36
C LEU A 530 19.78 8.28 -2.42
N HIS A 531 18.88 7.32 -2.25
CA HIS A 531 17.65 7.22 -3.01
C HIS A 531 16.50 7.67 -2.11
N TYR A 532 15.89 8.81 -2.42
CA TYR A 532 14.63 9.21 -1.81
C TYR A 532 13.53 8.21 -2.23
N ASN A 533 12.90 7.57 -1.25
CA ASN A 533 11.91 6.51 -1.46
C ASN A 533 10.65 6.84 -0.65
N ARG A 534 9.89 7.82 -1.14
CA ARG A 534 8.64 8.40 -0.62
C ARG A 534 8.62 8.74 0.88
N HIS A 535 8.59 7.75 1.77
CA HIS A 535 8.59 7.95 3.23
C HIS A 535 9.96 7.85 3.88
N ARG A 536 10.97 7.30 3.19
CA ARG A 536 12.33 7.10 3.75
C ARG A 536 13.41 7.40 2.72
N TYR A 537 14.65 7.51 3.20
CA TYR A 537 15.85 7.56 2.36
C TYR A 537 16.59 6.23 2.41
N TYR A 538 16.83 5.66 1.24
CA TYR A 538 17.54 4.40 1.04
C TYR A 538 19.01 4.66 0.67
N SER A 539 19.93 3.98 1.35
CA SER A 539 21.36 3.99 1.07
C SER A 539 21.72 2.75 0.25
N PRO A 540 21.95 2.86 -1.07
CA PRO A 540 22.39 1.72 -1.89
C PRO A 540 23.78 1.20 -1.49
N ASP A 541 24.60 2.05 -0.87
CA ASP A 541 25.92 1.72 -0.33
C ASP A 541 25.89 0.70 0.82
N SER A 542 24.81 0.71 1.61
CA SER A 542 24.60 -0.19 2.74
C SER A 542 23.43 -1.16 2.53
N GLY A 543 22.67 -1.00 1.45
CA GLY A 543 21.53 -1.85 1.11
C GLY A 543 20.34 -1.72 2.07
N ARG A 544 20.16 -0.55 2.69
CA ARG A 544 19.16 -0.31 3.75
C ARG A 544 18.66 1.13 3.82
N PHE A 545 17.56 1.34 4.53
CA PHE A 545 17.11 2.67 4.90
C PHE A 545 17.97 3.29 5.99
N ILE A 546 18.04 4.62 6.01
CA ILE A 546 18.81 5.37 7.02
C ILE A 546 17.99 5.76 8.25
N THR A 547 16.66 5.54 8.21
CA THR A 547 15.72 5.71 9.31
C THR A 547 14.90 4.44 9.53
N PRO A 548 14.37 4.21 10.75
CA PRO A 548 13.47 3.10 11.00
C PRO A 548 12.16 3.25 10.20
N ASP A 549 11.54 2.12 9.88
CA ASP A 549 10.22 2.07 9.28
C ASP A 549 9.16 2.77 10.17
N PRO A 550 8.48 3.82 9.66
CA PRO A 550 7.50 4.57 10.45
C PRO A 550 6.22 3.77 10.75
N ILE A 551 5.95 2.67 10.04
CA ILE A 551 4.83 1.75 10.34
C ILE A 551 5.24 0.58 11.25
N GLY A 552 6.47 0.59 11.76
CA GLY A 552 6.93 -0.35 12.80
C GLY A 552 6.86 -1.81 12.35
N LEU A 553 6.30 -2.67 13.21
CA LEU A 553 6.18 -4.11 12.96
C LEU A 553 5.38 -4.46 11.69
N ALA A 554 4.53 -3.55 11.18
CA ALA A 554 3.80 -3.76 9.94
C ALA A 554 4.71 -3.75 8.69
N GLY A 555 5.85 -3.06 8.75
CA GLY A 555 6.90 -3.10 7.71
C GLY A 555 7.85 -4.30 7.85
N GLY A 556 7.84 -4.97 9.00
CA GLY A 556 8.64 -6.15 9.31
C GLY A 556 9.39 -6.04 10.64
N LEU A 557 10.10 -7.11 11.04
CA LEU A 557 10.89 -7.12 12.28
C LEU A 557 12.21 -6.34 12.16
N ASN A 558 12.69 -6.13 10.92
CA ASN A 558 13.88 -5.33 10.64
C ASN A 558 13.50 -4.00 10.01
N ASN A 559 13.35 -2.98 10.85
CA ASN A 559 12.86 -1.66 10.45
C ASN A 559 13.82 -0.88 9.53
N TYR A 560 15.03 -1.37 9.25
CA TYR A 560 15.95 -0.74 8.28
C TYR A 560 16.04 -1.51 6.96
N GLN A 561 15.44 -2.70 6.87
CA GLN A 561 15.51 -3.52 5.67
C GLN A 561 14.79 -2.85 4.51
N TYR A 562 15.39 -2.88 3.32
CA TYR A 562 14.70 -2.50 2.08
C TYR A 562 13.73 -3.60 1.64
N VAL A 563 14.26 -4.77 1.28
CA VAL A 563 13.49 -5.95 0.89
C VAL A 563 14.27 -7.23 1.24
N VAL A 564 13.62 -8.40 1.17
CA VAL A 564 14.25 -9.72 1.35
C VAL A 564 15.36 -9.95 0.31
N ASN A 565 15.08 -9.68 -0.97
CA ASN A 565 16.09 -9.61 -2.01
C ASN A 565 15.71 -8.61 -3.14
N PRO A 566 16.63 -7.78 -3.62
CA PRO A 566 16.33 -6.73 -4.60
C PRO A 566 16.15 -7.25 -6.04
N THR A 567 16.20 -8.56 -6.25
CA THR A 567 16.07 -9.18 -7.58
C THR A 567 14.64 -9.58 -7.94
N GLY A 568 13.77 -9.71 -6.94
CA GLY A 568 12.36 -10.08 -7.11
C GLY A 568 11.39 -9.22 -6.30
N TRP A 569 11.88 -8.35 -5.43
CA TRP A 569 11.08 -7.53 -4.52
C TRP A 569 11.42 -6.06 -4.67
N VAL A 570 10.43 -5.21 -4.42
CA VAL A 570 10.52 -3.75 -4.39
C VAL A 570 9.77 -3.21 -3.18
N ASP A 571 10.05 -1.96 -2.80
CA ASP A 571 9.27 -1.23 -1.79
C ASP A 571 9.02 0.20 -2.30
N PRO A 572 7.96 0.44 -3.10
CA PRO A 572 7.75 1.71 -3.78
C PRO A 572 7.40 2.89 -2.87
N LEU A 573 6.96 2.61 -1.65
CA LEU A 573 6.62 3.63 -0.66
C LEU A 573 7.72 3.80 0.39
N GLY A 574 8.67 2.86 0.44
CA GLY A 574 9.59 2.77 1.56
C GLY A 574 8.86 2.44 2.86
N LEU A 575 7.84 1.59 2.85
CA LEU A 575 7.06 1.20 4.04
C LEU A 575 6.82 -0.31 4.12
N SER A 576 6.68 -0.98 2.98
CA SER A 576 6.42 -2.42 2.96
C SER A 576 6.83 -2.97 1.61
N GLN A 577 7.68 -3.99 1.67
CA GLN A 577 8.10 -4.73 0.50
C GLN A 577 6.96 -5.52 -0.17
N CYS A 578 7.02 -5.64 -1.49
CA CYS A 578 6.14 -6.45 -2.32
C CYS A 578 6.92 -7.05 -3.51
N LEU A 579 6.31 -7.99 -4.24
CA LEU A 579 6.94 -8.57 -5.44
C LEU A 579 6.99 -7.54 -6.58
N GLY A 580 8.09 -7.52 -7.33
CA GLY A 580 8.38 -6.54 -8.38
C GLY A 580 7.54 -6.66 -9.66
N ASP A 581 6.81 -7.77 -9.84
CA ASP A 581 5.92 -8.01 -10.98
C ASP A 581 4.56 -7.27 -10.89
N CYS A 582 4.42 -6.25 -10.03
CA CYS A 582 3.16 -5.51 -9.92
C CYS A 582 2.87 -4.63 -11.17
N PRO A 583 1.99 -5.12 -12.05
CA PRO A 583 0.68 -4.49 -12.24
C PRO A 583 -0.42 -5.47 -11.86
N GLY A 584 -1.20 -5.14 -10.83
CA GLY A 584 -2.40 -5.90 -10.45
C GLY A 584 -2.14 -7.17 -9.65
N ALA A 585 -1.63 -7.06 -8.43
CA ALA A 585 -2.02 -7.96 -7.35
C ALA A 585 -3.53 -7.74 -7.08
N GLY A 586 -4.35 -8.26 -7.99
CA GLY A 586 -5.77 -7.98 -8.13
C GLY A 586 -6.04 -6.74 -8.98
N ASN A 587 -6.91 -6.89 -9.98
CA ASN A 587 -7.96 -5.89 -10.14
C ASN A 587 -8.76 -5.86 -8.81
N SER A 588 -8.23 -5.18 -7.81
CA SER A 588 -8.99 -4.04 -7.36
C SER A 588 -8.59 -2.96 -8.37
N THR A 589 -9.30 -2.83 -9.50
CA THR A 589 -10.02 -1.57 -9.73
C THR A 589 -10.06 -0.82 -8.41
N SER A 590 -9.62 0.43 -8.36
CA SER A 590 -10.20 1.35 -7.41
C SER A 590 -11.73 1.32 -7.61
N LYS A 591 -12.39 0.28 -7.09
CA LYS A 591 -13.57 0.47 -6.32
C LYS A 591 -13.07 1.41 -5.25
N PRO A 592 -13.60 2.62 -5.14
CA PRO A 592 -13.57 3.27 -3.85
C PRO A 592 -14.26 2.28 -2.89
N ASP A 593 -13.49 1.38 -2.29
CA ASP A 593 -13.85 0.77 -1.02
C ASP A 593 -13.64 1.90 -0.01
N PHE A 594 -14.56 2.87 0.01
CA PHE A 594 -14.58 3.85 1.07
C PHE A 594 -15.74 3.54 2.00
N TYR A 595 -15.34 3.05 3.17
CA TYR A 595 -15.46 3.88 4.36
C TYR A 595 -14.04 4.11 4.91
N VAL A 596 -13.59 5.37 4.95
CA VAL A 596 -12.38 5.75 5.71
C VAL A 596 -12.83 5.86 7.16
N GLY A 597 -12.50 4.85 7.98
CA GLY A 597 -12.57 5.02 9.42
C GLY A 597 -11.53 6.04 9.90
N PRO A 598 -11.71 6.65 11.09
CA PRO A 598 -10.85 7.71 11.64
C PRO A 598 -9.36 7.37 11.77
N SER A 599 -8.98 6.10 11.61
CA SER A 599 -7.62 5.58 11.80
C SER A 599 -6.87 5.34 10.48
N GLY A 600 -7.41 5.78 9.35
CA GLY A 600 -6.75 5.70 8.05
C GLY A 600 -6.79 4.29 7.41
N PRO A 601 -6.02 4.07 6.32
CA PRO A 601 -6.13 2.93 5.41
C PRO A 601 -5.90 1.54 6.02
N SER A 602 -5.39 1.45 7.26
CA SER A 602 -5.08 0.19 7.95
C SER A 602 -6.26 -0.41 8.72
N SER A 603 -7.41 0.25 8.78
CA SER A 603 -8.61 -0.22 9.50
C SER A 603 -9.70 -0.69 8.53
N THR A 604 -9.58 -1.92 8.02
CA THR A 604 -10.62 -2.55 7.19
C THR A 604 -11.72 -3.16 8.09
N LEU A 605 -12.99 -2.82 7.84
CA LEU A 605 -14.13 -3.59 8.35
C LEU A 605 -14.76 -4.40 7.20
N PRO A 606 -15.22 -5.64 7.45
CA PRO A 606 -15.96 -6.41 6.45
C PRO A 606 -17.35 -5.82 6.18
N SER A 607 -17.81 -5.86 4.92
CA SER A 607 -19.16 -5.45 4.49
C SER A 607 -20.24 -6.46 4.96
N THR A 608 -20.78 -6.23 6.15
CA THR A 608 -21.94 -6.97 6.69
C THR A 608 -23.17 -6.05 6.69
N GLY A 609 -24.29 -6.51 6.13
CA GLY A 609 -25.56 -5.77 6.13
C GLY A 609 -26.72 -6.57 6.71
N TYR A 610 -27.72 -5.86 7.22
CA TYR A 610 -28.94 -6.44 7.80
C TYR A 610 -30.19 -6.00 7.03
N ARG A 611 -31.10 -6.93 6.77
CA ARG A 611 -32.41 -6.69 6.15
C ARG A 611 -33.54 -7.01 7.13
N TYR A 612 -34.59 -6.19 7.10
CA TYR A 612 -35.87 -6.51 7.73
C TYR A 612 -36.72 -7.45 6.85
N MET A 613 -37.10 -8.62 7.39
CA MET A 613 -38.04 -9.56 6.75
C MET A 613 -38.78 -10.36 7.82
N ARG A 614 -40.11 -10.39 7.71
CA ARG A 614 -40.99 -11.22 8.53
C ARG A 614 -40.63 -12.70 8.48
N TYR A 615 -40.35 -13.30 9.64
CA TYR A 615 -40.05 -14.74 9.75
C TYR A 615 -41.31 -15.61 9.81
N LEU A 616 -42.34 -15.19 10.55
CA LEU A 616 -43.65 -15.87 10.65
C LEU A 616 -44.77 -14.93 10.24
N ASP A 617 -45.72 -15.38 9.42
CA ASP A 617 -46.99 -14.69 9.14
C ASP A 617 -47.91 -14.66 10.38
N ASP A 618 -49.00 -13.86 10.34
CA ASP A 618 -49.87 -13.62 11.52
C ASP A 618 -50.51 -14.91 12.07
N ASP A 619 -50.64 -15.92 11.20
CA ASP A 619 -51.19 -17.23 11.52
C ASP A 619 -50.12 -18.21 12.09
N GLY A 620 -48.90 -17.73 12.36
CA GLY A 620 -47.80 -18.49 12.97
C GLY A 620 -47.02 -19.39 12.01
N ASN A 621 -47.32 -19.36 10.71
CA ASN A 621 -46.59 -20.12 9.69
C ASN A 621 -45.34 -19.36 9.23
N VAL A 622 -44.26 -20.07 8.87
CA VAL A 622 -43.04 -19.45 8.32
C VAL A 622 -43.38 -18.70 7.04
N ASN A 623 -42.96 -17.44 6.95
CA ASN A 623 -43.20 -16.59 5.80
C ASN A 623 -42.56 -17.24 4.56
N LYS A 624 -43.37 -17.37 3.51
CA LYS A 624 -43.01 -18.12 2.30
C LYS A 624 -41.72 -17.68 1.59
N PHE A 625 -41.23 -16.46 1.84
CA PHE A 625 -39.99 -15.95 1.23
C PHE A 625 -38.72 -16.35 1.99
N VAL A 626 -38.85 -16.78 3.25
CA VAL A 626 -37.72 -17.11 4.14
C VAL A 626 -36.93 -18.30 3.62
N SER A 627 -37.58 -19.44 3.38
CA SER A 627 -36.89 -20.66 2.93
C SER A 627 -36.22 -20.46 1.57
N SER A 628 -36.92 -19.81 0.64
CA SER A 628 -36.36 -19.46 -0.68
C SER A 628 -35.12 -18.58 -0.53
N THR A 629 -35.16 -17.55 0.32
CA THR A 629 -34.03 -16.63 0.56
C THR A 629 -32.81 -17.33 1.15
N ILE A 630 -33.00 -18.28 2.08
CA ILE A 630 -31.88 -19.07 2.63
C ILE A 630 -31.27 -19.96 1.54
N GLU A 631 -32.11 -20.61 0.73
CA GLU A 631 -31.67 -21.58 -0.28
C GLU A 631 -30.97 -20.91 -1.47
N ASN A 632 -31.51 -19.79 -1.96
CA ASN A 632 -31.00 -19.10 -3.14
C ASN A 632 -30.06 -17.93 -2.82
N LYS A 633 -29.96 -17.53 -1.55
CA LYS A 633 -29.18 -16.37 -1.08
C LYS A 633 -29.57 -15.06 -1.79
N SER A 634 -30.82 -14.93 -2.22
CA SER A 634 -31.33 -13.79 -2.97
C SER A 634 -32.60 -13.26 -2.34
N ALA A 635 -32.65 -11.97 -2.03
CA ALA A 635 -33.81 -11.39 -1.34
C ALA A 635 -34.14 -9.96 -1.84
N PRO A 636 -35.43 -9.63 -2.09
CA PRO A 636 -35.84 -8.27 -2.49
C PRO A 636 -35.87 -7.31 -1.29
N SER A 637 -34.86 -6.46 -1.09
CA SER A 637 -34.72 -5.63 0.11
C SER A 637 -35.47 -4.30 0.01
N THR A 638 -36.02 -3.83 1.13
CA THR A 638 -36.58 -2.48 1.28
C THR A 638 -35.62 -1.52 1.99
N TYR A 639 -34.83 -2.02 2.95
CA TYR A 639 -33.84 -1.26 3.73
C TYR A 639 -32.62 -2.12 4.07
N ILE A 640 -31.45 -1.48 4.26
CA ILE A 640 -30.21 -2.13 4.71
C ILE A 640 -29.57 -1.30 5.82
N GLY A 641 -29.32 -1.92 6.97
CA GLY A 641 -28.42 -1.38 7.98
C GLY A 641 -27.02 -1.96 7.81
N PHE A 642 -26.00 -1.11 7.79
CA PHE A 642 -24.62 -1.46 8.10
C PHE A 642 -24.37 -1.02 9.56
N GLU A 643 -23.32 -1.49 10.26
CA GLU A 643 -22.58 -0.71 11.31
C GLU A 643 -22.13 -1.45 12.58
N ARG A 644 -21.10 -0.84 13.19
CA ARG A 644 -20.63 -0.99 14.57
C ARG A 644 -21.35 0.02 15.47
N TYR A 645 -21.94 -0.45 16.57
CA TYR A 645 -22.58 0.38 17.60
C TYR A 645 -21.65 0.66 18.78
N GLU A 646 -21.82 1.82 19.42
CA GLU A 646 -20.98 2.31 20.52
C GLU A 646 -21.15 1.54 21.84
N ASN A 647 -22.34 1.03 22.13
CA ASN A 647 -22.60 0.12 23.25
C ASN A 647 -23.91 -0.68 23.05
N GLY A 648 -24.11 -1.67 23.91
CA GLY A 648 -25.14 -2.70 23.75
C GLY A 648 -26.60 -2.28 23.93
N SER A 649 -26.94 -1.06 24.35
CA SER A 649 -28.35 -0.61 24.47
C SER A 649 -28.88 0.03 23.18
N ASP A 650 -27.98 0.64 22.41
CA ASP A 650 -28.31 1.37 21.18
C ASP A 650 -28.41 0.43 19.98
N ALA A 651 -27.56 -0.60 19.95
CA ALA A 651 -27.77 -1.77 19.10
C ALA A 651 -29.09 -2.50 19.42
N ARG A 652 -29.55 -2.47 20.68
CA ARG A 652 -30.73 -3.21 21.18
C ARG A 652 -32.06 -2.51 20.88
N LYS A 653 -32.09 -1.17 20.82
CA LYS A 653 -33.23 -0.38 20.28
C LYS A 653 -33.30 -0.42 18.75
N ALA A 654 -32.14 -0.39 18.08
CA ALA A 654 -32.05 -0.26 16.63
C ALA A 654 -32.69 -1.41 15.84
N PHE A 655 -33.14 -2.48 16.50
CA PHE A 655 -33.88 -3.56 15.86
C PHE A 655 -35.17 -3.98 16.60
N GLN A 656 -35.80 -3.09 17.38
CA GLN A 656 -37.18 -3.26 17.89
C GLN A 656 -37.98 -1.94 17.74
N ILE A 657 -39.11 -1.96 17.01
CA ILE A 657 -40.05 -0.83 16.95
C ILE A 657 -41.09 -0.97 18.07
N LYS A 658 -41.14 -0.02 19.02
CA LYS A 658 -42.25 0.14 19.98
C LYS A 658 -42.59 1.61 20.15
N GLY A 659 -43.78 2.01 19.67
CA GLY A 659 -44.34 3.34 19.86
C GLY A 659 -45.49 3.34 20.88
N PRO A 660 -45.83 4.49 21.48
CA PRO A 660 -46.89 4.61 22.50
C PRO A 660 -48.32 4.34 21.99
N GLU A 661 -48.52 4.15 20.68
CA GLU A 661 -49.79 3.71 20.07
C GLU A 661 -49.73 2.28 19.51
N VAL A 662 -48.65 1.52 19.76
CA VAL A 662 -48.50 0.14 19.30
C VAL A 662 -48.22 -0.75 20.50
N GLY A 663 -49.31 -1.18 21.12
CA GLY A 663 -49.37 -2.17 22.19
C GLY A 663 -50.59 -3.07 21.97
N PRO A 664 -50.81 -4.10 22.79
CA PRO A 664 -51.81 -5.15 22.57
C PRO A 664 -53.27 -4.68 22.45
N ASP A 665 -53.56 -3.38 22.62
CA ASP A 665 -54.89 -2.78 22.52
C ASP A 665 -55.06 -1.79 21.33
N ALA A 666 -54.11 -1.73 20.38
CA ALA A 666 -54.22 -0.87 19.19
C ALA A 666 -54.99 -1.56 18.05
N THR A 667 -56.08 -0.96 17.59
CA THR A 667 -57.05 -1.55 16.64
C THR A 667 -56.80 -1.25 15.15
N GLY A 668 -55.59 -0.80 14.80
CA GLY A 668 -55.17 -0.56 13.41
C GLY A 668 -54.36 -1.73 12.82
N SER A 669 -54.52 -2.00 11.52
CA SER A 669 -53.85 -3.10 10.82
C SER A 669 -52.32 -2.95 10.79
N GLY A 670 -51.62 -3.87 11.45
CA GLY A 670 -50.20 -4.18 11.21
C GLY A 670 -49.31 -4.01 12.44
N SER A 671 -48.98 -5.12 13.09
CA SER A 671 -47.91 -5.19 14.10
C SER A 671 -46.55 -5.29 13.40
N TRP A 672 -45.56 -4.50 13.83
CA TRP A 672 -44.18 -4.56 13.31
C TRP A 672 -43.25 -4.92 14.46
N SER A 673 -43.10 -6.22 14.69
CA SER A 673 -41.95 -6.78 15.38
C SER A 673 -41.60 -8.06 14.64
N ASP A 674 -40.50 -8.04 13.87
CA ASP A 674 -40.01 -9.18 13.11
C ASP A 674 -38.50 -9.43 13.34
N ALA A 675 -38.12 -10.70 13.18
CA ALA A 675 -36.75 -11.20 13.08
C ALA A 675 -35.92 -10.57 11.94
N ARG A 676 -34.59 -10.69 12.03
CA ARG A 676 -33.62 -10.03 11.12
C ARG A 676 -32.94 -11.04 10.20
N LEU A 677 -32.69 -10.65 8.95
CA LEU A 677 -31.75 -11.35 8.07
C LEU A 677 -30.39 -10.66 8.15
N ARG A 678 -29.33 -11.42 8.47
CA ARG A 678 -27.94 -10.97 8.35
C ARG A 678 -27.36 -11.55 7.07
N GLY A 679 -26.80 -10.72 6.21
CA GLY A 679 -26.16 -11.19 4.99
C GLY A 679 -24.86 -10.48 4.64
N GLU A 680 -23.88 -11.25 4.19
CA GLU A 680 -22.61 -10.76 3.64
C GLU A 680 -22.75 -10.58 2.12
N PHE A 681 -22.17 -9.53 1.53
CA PHE A 681 -22.21 -9.30 0.08
C PHE A 681 -21.06 -8.42 -0.41
N ASP A 682 -20.79 -8.48 -1.72
CA ASP A 682 -19.50 -8.05 -2.27
C ASP A 682 -19.51 -6.64 -2.82
N THR A 683 -20.64 -6.27 -3.40
CA THR A 683 -20.87 -4.98 -4.02
C THR A 683 -22.36 -4.75 -4.11
N LEU A 684 -22.83 -3.64 -3.55
CA LEU A 684 -24.18 -3.16 -3.73
C LEU A 684 -24.10 -1.93 -4.65
N GLN A 685 -24.56 -2.04 -5.89
CA GLN A 685 -24.63 -0.89 -6.80
C GLN A 685 -25.91 -0.09 -6.51
N LEU A 686 -25.76 1.06 -5.84
CA LEU A 686 -26.85 1.92 -5.36
C LEU A 686 -27.04 3.21 -6.18
N TYR A 687 -26.75 3.13 -7.48
CA TYR A 687 -26.91 4.25 -8.40
C TYR A 687 -28.07 3.98 -9.36
N GLU A 688 -28.80 5.03 -9.70
CA GLU A 688 -29.71 5.04 -10.85
C GLU A 688 -29.42 6.31 -11.65
N ASN A 689 -29.09 6.15 -12.93
CA ASN A 689 -28.71 7.25 -13.83
C ASN A 689 -27.60 8.18 -13.27
N GLY A 690 -26.67 7.62 -12.50
CA GLY A 690 -25.52 8.36 -11.97
C GLY A 690 -25.79 9.19 -10.71
N GLN A 691 -26.93 9.02 -10.05
CA GLN A 691 -27.21 9.63 -8.74
C GLN A 691 -27.33 8.58 -7.63
N VAL A 692 -26.72 8.87 -6.47
CA VAL A 692 -26.85 8.09 -5.23
C VAL A 692 -28.31 8.10 -4.79
N GLN A 693 -28.89 6.92 -4.56
CA GLN A 693 -30.25 6.81 -4.05
C GLN A 693 -30.25 6.89 -2.51
N ALA A 694 -30.16 8.11 -1.98
CA ALA A 694 -30.22 8.43 -0.55
C ALA A 694 -31.25 9.55 -0.32
N ARG A 695 -32.11 9.43 0.70
CA ARG A 695 -33.20 10.40 0.95
C ARG A 695 -33.43 10.67 2.44
N VAL A 696 -34.02 11.82 2.75
CA VAL A 696 -34.55 12.17 4.08
C VAL A 696 -35.99 11.61 4.20
N PRO A 697 -36.33 10.87 5.26
CA PRO A 697 -37.58 10.11 5.33
C PRO A 697 -38.80 10.99 5.62
N TYR A 698 -39.47 11.43 4.57
CA TYR A 698 -40.84 11.98 4.62
C TYR A 698 -41.83 10.92 4.13
N TRP A 699 -43.04 10.92 4.69
CA TRP A 699 -44.09 9.91 4.45
C TRP A 699 -44.39 9.60 2.97
N ALA A 700 -44.04 10.49 2.04
CA ALA A 700 -44.28 10.32 0.61
C ALA A 700 -43.09 10.74 -0.29
N GLY A 701 -41.86 10.36 0.08
CA GLY A 701 -40.71 10.38 -0.85
C GLY A 701 -40.44 11.71 -1.54
N ASP A 702 -39.89 12.66 -0.79
CA ASP A 702 -39.45 14.03 -1.19
C ASP A 702 -40.48 15.16 -1.05
N ASN A 703 -41.72 14.87 -0.64
CA ASN A 703 -42.70 15.93 -0.39
C ASN A 703 -42.60 16.47 1.04
N VAL A 704 -41.85 17.57 1.22
CA VAL A 704 -41.62 18.29 2.49
C VAL A 704 -42.92 18.80 3.16
N LYS A 705 -44.07 18.73 2.47
CA LYS A 705 -45.40 19.05 3.02
C LYS A 705 -46.11 17.86 3.67
N THR A 706 -45.53 16.67 3.61
CA THR A 706 -46.05 15.48 4.33
C THR A 706 -45.41 15.35 5.70
N LYS A 707 -46.12 14.69 6.62
CA LYS A 707 -45.61 14.42 7.96
C LYS A 707 -44.30 13.62 7.88
N LEU A 708 -43.46 13.79 8.90
CA LEU A 708 -42.33 12.89 9.13
C LEU A 708 -42.84 11.45 9.24
N GLU A 709 -42.03 10.47 8.87
CA GLU A 709 -42.37 9.07 9.17
C GLU A 709 -42.61 8.88 10.68
N PRO A 710 -43.42 7.89 11.09
CA PRO A 710 -43.86 7.74 12.49
C PRO A 710 -42.72 7.81 13.52
N PHE A 711 -41.54 7.31 13.15
CA PHE A 711 -40.34 7.37 13.97
C PHE A 711 -39.85 8.81 14.22
N ALA A 712 -39.77 9.62 13.16
CA ALA A 712 -39.32 11.01 13.22
C ALA A 712 -40.43 11.95 13.73
N GLU A 713 -41.71 11.56 13.66
CA GLU A 713 -42.81 12.24 14.37
C GLU A 713 -42.78 11.95 15.88
N ALA A 714 -42.39 10.73 16.30
CA ALA A 714 -42.31 10.32 17.70
C ALA A 714 -41.10 10.89 18.45
N TYR A 715 -40.00 11.20 17.76
CA TYR A 715 -38.78 11.77 18.35
C TYR A 715 -38.14 12.87 17.45
N PRO A 716 -38.70 14.09 17.48
CA PRO A 716 -38.35 15.17 16.54
C PRO A 716 -36.88 15.63 16.59
N GLU A 717 -36.20 15.47 17.72
CA GLU A 717 -34.81 15.84 17.94
C GLU A 717 -33.81 14.99 17.13
N TYR A 718 -34.20 13.78 16.69
CA TYR A 718 -33.34 12.89 15.89
C TYR A 718 -33.61 13.01 14.38
N GLY A 719 -34.56 13.85 13.95
CA GLY A 719 -34.77 14.25 12.55
C GLY A 719 -33.95 15.46 12.11
N MET A 720 -33.15 16.06 13.00
CA MET A 720 -32.43 17.32 12.74
C MET A 720 -30.97 17.19 12.28
N GLY A 721 -30.50 15.99 11.91
CA GLY A 721 -29.28 15.85 11.11
C GLY A 721 -28.54 14.52 11.27
N GLY A 722 -28.16 13.91 10.13
CA GLY A 722 -27.08 12.91 10.05
C GLY A 722 -27.48 11.48 9.66
N ALA A 723 -28.72 11.04 9.91
CA ALA A 723 -29.14 9.69 9.51
C ALA A 723 -29.55 9.65 8.04
N VAL A 724 -28.71 9.03 7.18
CA VAL A 724 -29.04 8.74 5.79
C VAL A 724 -29.54 7.31 5.70
N GLN A 725 -30.80 7.11 5.32
CA GLN A 725 -31.33 5.79 5.01
C GLN A 725 -31.11 5.48 3.52
N LEU A 726 -30.44 4.37 3.24
CA LEU A 726 -30.21 3.89 1.88
C LEU A 726 -31.36 2.97 1.47
N GLN A 727 -32.13 3.39 0.48
CA GLN A 727 -33.28 2.62 0.00
C GLN A 727 -32.86 1.71 -1.15
N ALA A 728 -33.35 0.47 -1.13
CA ALA A 728 -33.09 -0.52 -2.18
C ALA A 728 -34.39 -0.98 -2.88
N GLU A 729 -35.46 -0.17 -2.87
CA GLU A 729 -36.84 -0.51 -3.28
C GLU A 729 -36.98 -1.72 -4.21
N GLY A 730 -37.27 -2.89 -3.63
CA GLY A 730 -37.58 -4.10 -4.40
C GLY A 730 -36.42 -4.68 -5.21
N ARG A 731 -35.19 -4.16 -5.06
CA ARG A 731 -33.99 -4.71 -5.70
C ARG A 731 -33.63 -6.04 -5.06
N LEU A 732 -33.39 -7.03 -5.92
CA LEU A 732 -32.92 -8.34 -5.51
C LEU A 732 -31.43 -8.25 -5.15
N ILE A 733 -31.10 -8.46 -3.89
CA ILE A 733 -29.70 -8.54 -3.42
C ILE A 733 -29.28 -9.99 -3.38
N ASN A 734 -28.09 -10.27 -3.91
CA ASN A 734 -27.44 -11.58 -3.83
C ASN A 734 -26.42 -11.56 -2.69
N PHE A 735 -26.62 -12.41 -1.70
CA PHE A 735 -25.76 -12.56 -0.54
C PHE A 735 -24.74 -13.68 -0.74
N ARG A 736 -23.52 -13.51 -0.24
CA ARG A 736 -22.52 -14.59 -0.07
C ARG A 736 -22.97 -15.58 1.00
N ASN A 737 -23.55 -15.09 2.11
CA ASN A 737 -24.12 -15.90 3.18
C ASN A 737 -25.39 -15.21 3.75
N VAL A 738 -26.36 -15.98 4.26
CA VAL A 738 -27.60 -15.48 4.88
C VAL A 738 -27.87 -16.25 6.16
N ASP A 739 -27.94 -15.53 7.29
CA ASP A 739 -28.38 -16.07 8.58
C ASP A 739 -29.71 -15.42 9.00
N ILE A 740 -30.59 -16.19 9.65
CA ILE A 740 -31.75 -15.66 10.35
C ILE A 740 -31.36 -15.43 11.80
N LEU A 741 -31.53 -14.20 12.28
CA LEU A 741 -31.35 -13.87 13.68
C LEU A 741 -32.70 -14.04 14.39
N PRO A 742 -32.80 -14.89 15.44
CA PRO A 742 -34.00 -15.01 16.24
C PRO A 742 -34.35 -13.70 16.96
N GLU A 743 -35.63 -13.57 17.32
CA GLU A 743 -36.09 -12.54 18.26
C GLU A 743 -35.58 -12.89 19.66
N GLU A 744 -34.88 -11.97 20.31
CA GLU A 744 -34.68 -11.97 21.77
C GLU A 744 -35.58 -10.94 22.43
#